data_AF-A0A522VDQ3-F1
#
_entry.id   AF-A0A522VDQ3-F1
#
_cell.length_a   1.000
_cell.length_b   1.000
_cell.length_c   1.000
_cell.angle_alpha   90.00
_cell.angle_beta   90.00
_cell.angle_gamma   90.00
#
_symmetry.space_group_name_H-M   'P 1'
#
loop_
_entity.id
_entity.type
_entity.pdbx_description
1 polymer ?
#
loop_
_entity_poly.entity_id
_entity_poly.type
_entity_poly.pdbx_seq_one_letter_code
_entity_poly.pdbx_strand_id
1 'polypeptide(L)'
;MSTVSPTIITFIDGSLTGIDALIAGLPTGSACFVLDPNRDGVQQMADILAGYSGLQAIHVISHGAPGRLQLGTALLDEAALGGYTGPLARIGQSLAETGEVLLYGCDVAAGATGKRFITQLAKSTGADIAASVDATGAAALGGDWDLESSVGALDYPALVLPYGGLLGLSVTPNTPSYPDHTLGEFRNDWAFAVIKADGSVFTWGPAGYGGNGSHLPAGLNGTVDVTQIFSSERAFAALRADGSVVTWGNKDYGGDSSAVADQLKGTIDVIQIYSAGWAFAALRADGSVVTWGRNGEGGASVASQIDGSIEVTQIFSTYGAFAALRANGSVVTWNINLPSWAGGAHFGGDSSAVADQINGAIDVTQIYSTCSSFAALRSDGSVVTWGDGASGGDSSAVADRINGAIDVTQIFSTRSAFAALRSDGSVVTWGGPGGDSSAVVNQINGSTDVAQIYSTNGAFAALRADGSVVTWGDSYSGGDSSAVADQINGAIDVTRIVSANEAFAALRADGSVVTWGGATDWWDGNGAASSDSSAVADQINGAIDVTQIFSTYDAFAALRTDGSVVTWGGYPLFGADSSAVADQLNGDIDVTQIFSTGYAFAALRADGSVVTWGSAFDSNGGYIPVDSNADTSQLRSGVVSFANIYTDDVYRADDLPTNHVPTGNVIISGTPAQG
;
A
#
# COMPACT_ATOMS: atom_id res chain seq x y z
N MET A 1 -32.34 -18.10 -44.77
CA MET A 1 -31.90 -16.70 -44.61
C MET A 1 -30.39 -16.72 -44.71
N SER A 2 -29.82 -16.03 -45.70
CA SER A 2 -28.37 -15.93 -45.89
C SER A 2 -27.79 -15.15 -44.73
N THR A 3 -27.06 -15.82 -43.83
CA THR A 3 -26.28 -15.15 -42.78
C THR A 3 -25.07 -14.51 -43.45
N VAL A 4 -25.15 -13.21 -43.72
CA VAL A 4 -24.00 -12.43 -44.19
C VAL A 4 -22.99 -12.42 -43.04
N SER A 5 -21.77 -12.92 -43.28
CA SER A 5 -20.69 -12.82 -42.31
C SER A 5 -20.42 -11.33 -42.00
N PRO A 6 -20.22 -10.95 -40.73
CA PRO A 6 -19.97 -9.55 -40.38
C PRO A 6 -18.70 -9.07 -41.06
N THR A 7 -18.71 -7.82 -41.55
CA THR A 7 -17.51 -7.15 -42.09
C THR A 7 -16.79 -6.31 -41.04
N ILE A 8 -17.37 -6.18 -39.83
CA ILE A 8 -16.85 -5.39 -38.72
C ILE A 8 -16.95 -6.22 -37.45
N ILE A 9 -15.88 -6.26 -36.67
CA ILE A 9 -15.86 -6.90 -35.37
C ILE A 9 -15.42 -5.88 -34.32
N THR A 10 -16.11 -5.87 -33.18
CA THR A 10 -15.71 -5.10 -31.99
C THR A 10 -15.35 -6.05 -30.86
N PHE A 11 -14.16 -5.85 -30.29
CA PHE A 11 -13.74 -6.46 -29.05
C PHE A 11 -13.88 -5.44 -27.93
N ILE A 12 -14.50 -5.85 -26.83
CA ILE A 12 -14.59 -5.05 -25.60
C ILE A 12 -13.86 -5.81 -24.51
N ASP A 13 -12.92 -5.15 -23.85
CA ASP A 13 -12.24 -5.75 -22.72
C ASP A 13 -13.19 -5.95 -21.54
N GLY A 14 -13.22 -7.15 -20.97
CA GLY A 14 -14.14 -7.50 -19.88
C GLY A 14 -13.79 -6.88 -18.53
N SER A 15 -12.65 -6.20 -18.38
CA SER A 15 -12.31 -5.44 -17.18
C SER A 15 -12.98 -4.06 -17.12
N LEU A 16 -13.51 -3.58 -18.26
CA LEU A 16 -14.23 -2.31 -18.30
C LEU A 16 -15.52 -2.38 -17.47
N THR A 17 -15.80 -1.34 -16.68
CA THR A 17 -17.12 -1.14 -16.07
C THR A 17 -18.12 -0.67 -17.14
N GLY A 18 -19.43 -0.85 -16.94
CA GLY A 18 -20.45 -0.26 -17.83
C GLY A 18 -20.49 -0.80 -19.27
N ILE A 19 -20.02 -2.04 -19.50
CA ILE A 19 -19.94 -2.70 -20.82
C ILE A 19 -21.30 -2.72 -21.54
N ASP A 20 -22.41 -2.85 -20.81
CA ASP A 20 -23.76 -2.87 -21.42
C ASP A 20 -24.05 -1.61 -22.23
N ALA A 21 -23.58 -0.45 -21.79
CA ALA A 21 -23.74 0.81 -22.52
C ALA A 21 -22.88 0.85 -23.79
N LEU A 22 -21.65 0.31 -23.73
CA LEU A 22 -20.78 0.17 -24.90
C LEU A 22 -21.42 -0.74 -25.96
N ILE A 23 -21.91 -1.91 -25.55
CA ILE A 23 -22.58 -2.88 -26.44
C ILE A 23 -23.83 -2.26 -27.07
N ALA A 24 -24.65 -1.55 -26.29
CA ALA A 24 -25.86 -0.92 -26.78
C ALA A 24 -25.60 0.19 -27.81
N GLY A 25 -24.42 0.80 -27.79
CA GLY A 25 -24.01 1.86 -28.73
C GLY A 25 -23.45 1.35 -30.06
N LEU A 26 -23.19 0.06 -30.22
CA LEU A 26 -22.53 -0.46 -31.42
C LEU A 26 -23.43 -0.40 -32.67
N PRO A 27 -22.86 -0.13 -33.87
CA PRO A 27 -23.62 -0.10 -35.11
C PRO A 27 -24.36 -1.42 -35.41
N THR A 28 -25.58 -1.34 -35.90
CA THR A 28 -26.33 -2.53 -36.35
C THR A 28 -25.57 -3.28 -37.45
N GLY A 29 -25.22 -4.54 -37.21
CA GLY A 29 -24.50 -5.40 -38.15
C GLY A 29 -23.03 -5.67 -37.81
N SER A 30 -22.47 -5.03 -36.78
CA SER A 30 -21.18 -5.43 -36.21
C SER A 30 -21.33 -6.64 -35.29
N ALA A 31 -20.39 -7.58 -35.33
CA ALA A 31 -20.28 -8.60 -34.30
C ALA A 31 -19.49 -8.05 -33.10
N CYS A 32 -19.92 -8.37 -31.89
CA CYS A 32 -19.29 -7.93 -30.64
C CYS A 32 -18.85 -9.13 -29.82
N PHE A 33 -17.64 -9.08 -29.27
CA PHE A 33 -17.10 -10.08 -28.35
C PHE A 33 -16.53 -9.39 -27.11
N VAL A 34 -16.98 -9.81 -25.93
CA VAL A 34 -16.40 -9.38 -24.66
C VAL A 34 -15.27 -10.36 -24.31
N LEU A 35 -14.07 -9.83 -24.08
CA LEU A 35 -12.90 -10.61 -23.70
C LEU A 35 -13.00 -11.01 -22.22
N ASP A 36 -12.66 -12.25 -21.88
CA ASP A 36 -12.56 -12.69 -20.49
C ASP A 36 -11.39 -11.95 -19.81
N PRO A 37 -11.63 -11.19 -18.72
CA PRO A 37 -10.59 -10.42 -18.05
C PRO A 37 -9.48 -11.30 -17.45
N ASN A 38 -9.76 -12.59 -17.20
CA ASN A 38 -8.82 -13.52 -16.56
C ASN A 38 -8.01 -14.37 -17.56
N ARG A 39 -8.09 -14.05 -18.85
CA ARG A 39 -7.39 -14.76 -19.91
C ARG A 39 -6.64 -13.78 -20.80
N ASP A 40 -5.62 -14.27 -21.49
CA ASP A 40 -4.86 -13.48 -22.46
C ASP A 40 -5.79 -12.94 -23.57
N GLY A 41 -6.03 -11.63 -23.60
CA GLY A 41 -6.98 -11.02 -24.52
C GLY A 41 -6.49 -11.01 -25.97
N VAL A 42 -5.18 -10.93 -26.21
CA VAL A 42 -4.61 -10.98 -27.56
C VAL A 42 -4.81 -12.36 -28.17
N GLN A 43 -4.59 -13.41 -27.38
CA GLN A 43 -4.85 -14.79 -27.81
C GLN A 43 -6.34 -15.04 -28.04
N GLN A 44 -7.21 -14.53 -27.16
CA GLN A 44 -8.67 -14.62 -27.34
C GLN A 44 -9.13 -13.98 -28.66
N MET A 45 -8.66 -12.76 -28.96
CA MET A 45 -8.95 -12.09 -30.22
C MET A 45 -8.49 -12.92 -31.42
N ALA A 46 -7.26 -13.43 -31.39
CA ALA A 46 -6.71 -14.25 -32.47
C ALA A 46 -7.52 -15.54 -32.68
N ASP A 47 -7.90 -16.23 -31.60
CA ASP A 47 -8.70 -17.47 -31.66
C ASP A 47 -10.09 -17.22 -32.25
N ILE A 48 -10.74 -16.13 -31.84
CA ILE A 48 -12.05 -15.72 -32.38
C ILE A 48 -11.92 -15.37 -33.87
N LEU A 49 -10.90 -14.59 -34.24
CA LEU A 49 -10.67 -14.12 -35.59
C LEU A 49 -10.21 -15.22 -36.56
N ALA A 50 -9.80 -16.39 -36.07
CA ALA A 50 -9.46 -17.55 -36.91
C ALA A 50 -10.62 -18.01 -37.80
N GLY A 51 -11.87 -17.70 -37.42
CA GLY A 51 -13.08 -18.01 -38.18
C GLY A 51 -13.50 -16.93 -39.19
N TYR A 52 -12.77 -15.82 -39.30
CA TYR A 52 -13.14 -14.65 -40.09
C TYR A 52 -12.08 -14.31 -41.14
N SER A 53 -12.52 -13.70 -42.24
CA SER A 53 -11.65 -13.16 -43.28
C SER A 53 -12.34 -12.03 -44.03
N GLY A 54 -11.56 -11.12 -44.60
CA GLY A 54 -12.08 -9.98 -45.36
C GLY A 54 -12.80 -8.93 -44.49
N LEU A 55 -12.42 -8.82 -43.21
CA LEU A 55 -12.95 -7.79 -42.31
C LEU A 55 -12.47 -6.39 -42.75
N GLN A 56 -13.38 -5.44 -42.79
CA GLN A 56 -13.09 -4.04 -43.09
C GLN A 56 -12.52 -3.31 -41.87
N ALA A 57 -13.00 -3.64 -40.67
CA ALA A 57 -12.55 -3.01 -39.45
C ALA A 57 -12.61 -3.97 -38.26
N ILE A 58 -11.62 -3.86 -37.39
CA ILE A 58 -11.60 -4.43 -36.05
C ILE A 58 -11.51 -3.27 -35.05
N HIS A 59 -12.57 -3.06 -34.28
CA HIS A 59 -12.56 -2.13 -33.16
C HIS A 59 -12.12 -2.86 -31.90
N VAL A 60 -11.21 -2.26 -31.13
CA VAL A 60 -10.74 -2.78 -29.84
C VAL A 60 -10.97 -1.70 -28.79
N ILE A 61 -11.89 -1.96 -27.87
CA ILE A 61 -12.26 -1.05 -26.80
C ILE A 61 -11.69 -1.60 -25.50
N SER A 62 -10.70 -0.92 -24.95
CA SER A 62 -10.05 -1.34 -23.71
C SER A 62 -9.40 -0.18 -22.97
N HIS A 63 -8.85 -0.45 -21.80
CA HIS A 63 -8.06 0.52 -21.09
C HIS A 63 -6.70 0.79 -21.78
N GLY A 64 -6.30 2.06 -21.89
CA GLY A 64 -5.06 2.50 -22.55
C GLY A 64 -4.15 3.40 -21.70
N ALA A 65 -2.89 3.50 -22.13
CA ALA A 65 -1.89 4.48 -21.70
C ALA A 65 -0.84 4.69 -22.84
N PRO A 66 0.07 5.68 -22.75
CA PRO A 66 1.08 5.92 -23.79
C PRO A 66 1.85 4.67 -24.23
N GLY A 67 1.55 4.18 -25.43
CA GLY A 67 2.17 3.00 -26.05
C GLY A 67 1.75 1.65 -25.47
N ARG A 68 0.56 1.56 -24.85
CA ARG A 68 0.11 0.38 -24.13
C ARG A 68 -1.41 0.19 -24.18
N LEU A 69 -1.86 -1.06 -24.25
CA LEU A 69 -3.26 -1.49 -24.13
C LEU A 69 -3.39 -2.66 -23.14
N GLN A 70 -4.43 -2.64 -22.31
CA GLN A 70 -4.83 -3.79 -21.49
C GLN A 70 -5.85 -4.64 -22.27
N LEU A 71 -5.60 -5.94 -22.41
CA LEU A 71 -6.49 -6.90 -23.06
C LEU A 71 -6.55 -8.21 -22.25
N GLY A 72 -7.57 -8.38 -21.44
CA GLY A 72 -7.70 -9.45 -20.46
C GLY A 72 -6.53 -9.41 -19.48
N THR A 73 -5.73 -10.48 -19.42
CA THR A 73 -4.46 -10.48 -18.66
C THR A 73 -3.26 -9.95 -19.44
N ALA A 74 -3.41 -9.64 -20.73
CA ALA A 74 -2.32 -9.21 -21.59
C ALA A 74 -2.12 -7.69 -21.52
N LEU A 75 -0.93 -7.26 -21.11
CA LEU A 75 -0.46 -5.88 -21.26
C LEU A 75 0.31 -5.77 -22.56
N LEU A 76 -0.33 -5.25 -23.60
CA LEU A 76 0.25 -5.15 -24.93
C LEU A 76 0.98 -3.81 -25.08
N ASP A 77 2.31 -3.85 -25.08
CA ASP A 77 3.19 -2.72 -25.37
C ASP A 77 4.31 -3.13 -26.35
N GLU A 78 5.20 -2.20 -26.70
CA GLU A 78 6.27 -2.45 -27.69
C GLU A 78 7.19 -3.63 -27.30
N ALA A 79 7.43 -3.85 -26.00
CA ALA A 79 8.27 -4.96 -25.54
C ALA A 79 7.53 -6.30 -25.67
N ALA A 80 6.23 -6.32 -25.41
CA ALA A 80 5.40 -7.52 -25.47
C ALA A 80 5.11 -8.00 -26.91
N LEU A 81 5.13 -7.12 -27.92
CA LEU A 81 4.78 -7.45 -29.31
C LEU A 81 5.53 -8.67 -29.88
N GLY A 82 6.81 -8.84 -29.50
CA GLY A 82 7.62 -9.99 -29.94
C GLY A 82 7.08 -11.35 -29.49
N GLY A 83 6.40 -11.40 -28.33
CA GLY A 83 5.75 -12.60 -27.81
C GLY A 83 4.47 -12.97 -28.56
N TYR A 84 3.82 -12.00 -29.21
CA TYR A 84 2.52 -12.18 -29.89
C TYR A 84 2.60 -12.28 -31.41
N THR A 85 3.76 -12.60 -31.98
CA THR A 85 3.96 -12.69 -33.44
C THR A 85 2.90 -13.55 -34.16
N GLY A 86 2.59 -14.74 -33.62
CA GLY A 86 1.56 -15.63 -34.17
C GLY A 86 0.13 -15.05 -34.06
N PRO A 87 -0.33 -14.70 -32.85
CA PRO A 87 -1.64 -14.06 -32.65
C PRO A 87 -1.85 -12.78 -33.47
N LEU A 88 -0.89 -11.86 -33.50
CA LEU A 88 -0.99 -10.60 -34.24
C LEU A 88 -1.05 -10.83 -35.76
N ALA A 89 -0.25 -11.76 -36.29
CA ALA A 89 -0.33 -12.13 -37.70
C ALA A 89 -1.70 -12.72 -38.06
N ARG A 90 -2.32 -13.49 -37.16
CA ARG A 90 -3.66 -14.05 -37.36
C ARG A 90 -4.74 -12.99 -37.34
N ILE A 91 -4.65 -12.01 -36.43
CA ILE A 91 -5.52 -10.83 -36.40
C ILE A 91 -5.45 -10.12 -37.75
N GLY A 92 -4.23 -9.86 -38.23
CA GLY A 92 -3.97 -9.30 -39.57
C GLY A 92 -4.59 -10.08 -40.73
N GLN A 93 -4.41 -11.40 -40.75
CA GLN A 93 -4.96 -12.28 -41.80
C GLN A 93 -6.49 -12.31 -41.88
N SER A 94 -7.18 -11.90 -40.81
CA SER A 94 -8.64 -11.81 -40.81
C SER A 94 -9.17 -10.57 -41.53
N LEU A 95 -8.32 -9.55 -41.72
CA LEU A 95 -8.67 -8.30 -42.39
C LEU A 95 -8.67 -8.43 -43.91
N ALA A 96 -9.44 -7.57 -44.57
CA ALA A 96 -9.30 -7.29 -45.99
C ALA A 96 -7.97 -6.58 -46.29
N GLU A 97 -7.61 -6.45 -47.56
CA GLU A 97 -6.37 -5.78 -47.98
C GLU A 97 -6.27 -4.32 -47.50
N THR A 98 -7.42 -3.65 -47.31
CA THR A 98 -7.55 -2.30 -46.76
C THR A 98 -8.24 -2.31 -45.38
N GLY A 99 -8.14 -3.44 -44.66
CA GLY A 99 -8.80 -3.57 -43.37
C GLY A 99 -8.01 -2.89 -42.24
N GLU A 100 -8.74 -2.30 -41.31
CA GLU A 100 -8.18 -1.43 -40.27
C GLU A 100 -8.34 -2.01 -38.86
N VAL A 101 -7.44 -1.63 -37.95
CA VAL A 101 -7.57 -1.86 -36.51
C VAL A 101 -7.67 -0.51 -35.79
N LEU A 102 -8.81 -0.27 -35.14
CA LEU A 102 -9.11 0.96 -34.42
C LEU A 102 -9.05 0.69 -32.92
N LEU A 103 -8.15 1.37 -32.22
CA LEU A 103 -7.81 1.14 -30.81
C LEU A 103 -8.39 2.28 -29.96
N TYR A 104 -9.42 1.98 -29.17
CA TYR A 104 -10.04 2.90 -28.22
C TYR A 104 -9.51 2.62 -26.83
N GLY A 105 -8.66 3.53 -26.35
CA GLY A 105 -8.06 3.52 -25.02
C GLY A 105 -7.31 4.84 -24.84
N CYS A 106 -7.34 5.40 -23.63
CA CYS A 106 -6.71 6.70 -23.38
C CYS A 106 -5.23 6.69 -23.75
N ASP A 107 -4.78 7.74 -24.43
CA ASP A 107 -3.38 8.07 -24.66
C ASP A 107 -2.56 7.01 -25.42
N VAL A 108 -3.17 5.98 -26.03
CA VAL A 108 -2.45 4.83 -26.61
C VAL A 108 -1.38 5.25 -27.62
N ALA A 109 -1.65 6.26 -28.44
CA ALA A 109 -0.71 6.83 -29.41
C ALA A 109 0.00 8.10 -28.92
N ALA A 110 -0.15 8.48 -27.66
CA ALA A 110 0.46 9.69 -27.12
C ALA A 110 2.00 9.62 -27.12
N GLY A 111 2.62 10.74 -27.49
CA GLY A 111 4.07 10.91 -27.45
C GLY A 111 4.86 10.02 -28.43
N ALA A 112 6.17 9.94 -28.21
CA ALA A 112 7.07 9.14 -29.05
C ALA A 112 6.87 7.63 -28.82
N THR A 113 6.58 7.23 -27.59
CA THR A 113 6.31 5.84 -27.20
C THR A 113 5.05 5.32 -27.88
N GLY A 114 3.94 6.04 -27.79
CA GLY A 114 2.68 5.66 -28.45
C GLY A 114 2.82 5.51 -29.96
N LYS A 115 3.49 6.47 -30.63
CA LYS A 115 3.76 6.39 -32.07
C LYS A 115 4.60 5.17 -32.46
N ARG A 116 5.62 4.83 -31.68
CA ARG A 116 6.44 3.62 -31.92
C ARG A 116 5.60 2.37 -31.75
N PHE A 117 4.81 2.29 -30.68
CA PHE A 117 3.94 1.17 -30.39
C PHE A 117 2.97 0.89 -31.56
N ILE A 118 2.17 1.87 -31.99
CA ILE A 118 1.22 1.66 -33.10
C ILE A 118 1.93 1.36 -34.43
N THR A 119 3.15 1.88 -34.65
CA THR A 119 3.96 1.57 -35.83
C THR A 119 4.45 0.12 -35.84
N GLN A 120 4.87 -0.41 -34.69
CA GLN A 120 5.30 -1.81 -34.59
C GLN A 120 4.10 -2.75 -34.65
N LEU A 121 3.00 -2.39 -34.00
CA LEU A 121 1.77 -3.16 -34.06
C LEU A 121 1.26 -3.27 -35.51
N ALA A 122 1.27 -2.18 -36.27
CA ALA A 122 0.91 -2.16 -37.69
C ALA A 122 1.81 -3.08 -38.54
N LYS A 123 3.11 -3.16 -38.22
CA LYS A 123 4.02 -4.12 -38.88
C LYS A 123 3.72 -5.57 -38.51
N SER A 124 3.36 -5.83 -37.26
CA SER A 124 3.07 -7.18 -36.76
C SER A 124 1.75 -7.73 -37.28
N THR A 125 0.73 -6.89 -37.45
CA THR A 125 -0.55 -7.27 -38.03
C THR A 125 -0.57 -7.14 -39.55
N GLY A 126 0.24 -6.24 -40.12
CA GLY A 126 0.14 -5.86 -41.54
C GLY A 126 -1.10 -5.01 -41.85
N ALA A 127 -1.74 -4.44 -40.84
CA ALA A 127 -2.96 -3.65 -40.95
C ALA A 127 -2.67 -2.15 -40.78
N ASP A 128 -3.60 -1.33 -41.28
CA ASP A 128 -3.64 0.08 -40.95
C ASP A 128 -4.22 0.25 -39.52
N ILE A 129 -3.59 1.10 -38.70
CA ILE A 129 -3.93 1.25 -37.28
C ILE A 129 -4.22 2.70 -36.94
N ALA A 130 -5.28 2.92 -36.16
CA ALA A 130 -5.63 4.21 -35.55
C ALA A 130 -5.75 4.08 -34.03
N ALA A 131 -5.29 5.08 -33.28
CA ALA A 131 -5.44 5.14 -31.82
C ALA A 131 -5.47 6.59 -31.32
N SER A 132 -6.05 6.80 -30.13
CA SER A 132 -6.16 8.13 -29.51
C SER A 132 -4.84 8.59 -28.89
N VAL A 133 -4.59 9.90 -28.88
CA VAL A 133 -3.43 10.56 -28.24
C VAL A 133 -3.79 11.25 -26.92
N ASP A 134 -5.05 11.20 -26.50
CA ASP A 134 -5.57 11.81 -25.29
C ASP A 134 -6.68 10.95 -24.66
N ALA A 135 -7.51 11.52 -23.79
CA ALA A 135 -8.49 10.77 -23.04
C ALA A 135 -9.64 10.28 -23.94
N THR A 136 -9.79 8.96 -24.10
CA THR A 136 -10.93 8.38 -24.85
C THR A 136 -12.12 8.09 -23.93
N GLY A 137 -13.33 8.56 -24.24
CA GLY A 137 -14.56 8.25 -23.51
C GLY A 137 -15.55 9.41 -23.38
N ALA A 138 -16.12 9.60 -22.19
CA ALA A 138 -17.17 10.58 -21.95
C ALA A 138 -16.70 12.04 -22.07
N ALA A 139 -17.38 12.83 -22.90
CA ALA A 139 -17.14 14.28 -23.04
C ALA A 139 -17.26 15.07 -21.73
N ALA A 140 -18.15 14.63 -20.82
CA ALA A 140 -18.30 15.24 -19.50
C ALA A 140 -17.05 15.09 -18.61
N LEU A 141 -16.21 14.08 -18.88
CA LEU A 141 -14.96 13.80 -18.17
C LEU A 141 -13.73 14.35 -18.92
N GLY A 142 -13.94 15.10 -20.00
CA GLY A 142 -12.88 15.67 -20.83
C GLY A 142 -12.26 14.69 -21.82
N GLY A 143 -12.92 13.56 -22.10
CA GLY A 143 -12.52 12.66 -23.17
C GLY A 143 -13.39 12.77 -24.42
N ASP A 144 -12.94 12.19 -25.52
CA ASP A 144 -13.71 12.06 -26.75
C ASP A 144 -13.51 10.68 -27.37
N TRP A 145 -13.97 10.48 -28.60
CA TRP A 145 -13.83 9.19 -29.29
C TRP A 145 -13.03 9.32 -30.59
N ASP A 146 -12.31 10.43 -30.73
CA ASP A 146 -11.47 10.67 -31.88
C ASP A 146 -10.21 9.79 -31.78
N LEU A 147 -9.64 9.45 -32.95
CA LEU A 147 -8.39 8.68 -33.06
C LEU A 147 -7.42 9.53 -33.88
N GLU A 148 -6.63 10.35 -33.19
CA GLU A 148 -5.86 11.46 -33.78
C GLU A 148 -4.58 10.99 -34.47
N SER A 149 -4.15 9.76 -34.17
CA SER A 149 -2.88 9.21 -34.68
C SER A 149 -3.11 7.89 -35.39
N SER A 150 -2.50 7.77 -36.57
CA SER A 150 -2.62 6.57 -37.39
C SER A 150 -1.33 6.19 -38.10
N VAL A 151 -1.27 4.92 -38.50
CA VAL A 151 -0.26 4.33 -39.37
C VAL A 151 -1.02 3.65 -40.51
N GLY A 152 -0.94 4.21 -41.71
CA GLY A 152 -1.74 3.77 -42.86
C GLY A 152 -2.79 4.79 -43.30
N ALA A 153 -3.66 4.42 -44.23
CA ALA A 153 -4.77 5.25 -44.68
C ALA A 153 -6.06 4.76 -44.00
N LEU A 154 -6.80 5.67 -43.37
CA LEU A 154 -8.06 5.32 -42.72
C LEU A 154 -9.23 5.65 -43.64
N ASP A 155 -10.00 4.62 -43.97
CA ASP A 155 -11.25 4.64 -44.72
C ASP A 155 -12.47 4.37 -43.80
N TYR A 156 -12.27 3.88 -42.56
CA TYR A 156 -13.34 3.61 -41.61
C TYR A 156 -13.50 4.67 -40.51
N PRO A 157 -14.73 5.15 -40.22
CA PRO A 157 -14.94 6.14 -39.17
C PRO A 157 -14.75 5.56 -37.75
N ALA A 158 -14.26 6.40 -36.84
CA ALA A 158 -14.23 6.07 -35.42
C ALA A 158 -15.66 5.91 -34.83
N LEU A 159 -15.80 5.01 -33.85
CA LEU A 159 -17.03 4.84 -33.10
C LEU A 159 -17.23 6.02 -32.13
N VAL A 160 -18.48 6.41 -31.89
CA VAL A 160 -18.83 7.29 -30.77
C VAL A 160 -19.86 6.55 -29.92
N LEU A 161 -19.49 6.17 -28.70
CA LEU A 161 -20.30 5.29 -27.85
C LEU A 161 -20.83 6.01 -26.62
N PRO A 162 -22.02 5.63 -26.11
CA PRO A 162 -22.65 6.24 -24.95
C PRO A 162 -22.05 5.71 -23.63
N TYR A 163 -20.73 5.83 -23.49
CA TYR A 163 -19.98 5.39 -22.30
C TYR A 163 -19.90 6.51 -21.27
N GLY A 164 -20.14 6.19 -20.00
CA GLY A 164 -20.10 7.17 -18.90
C GLY A 164 -18.70 7.42 -18.32
N GLY A 165 -17.71 6.58 -18.63
CA GLY A 165 -16.35 6.65 -18.09
C GLY A 165 -15.29 7.08 -19.11
N LEU A 166 -14.02 7.03 -18.70
CA LEU A 166 -12.85 7.12 -19.58
C LEU A 166 -12.22 5.72 -19.75
N LEU A 167 -11.60 5.48 -20.90
CA LEU A 167 -10.93 4.22 -21.25
C LEU A 167 -9.44 4.24 -20.87
N GLY A 168 -9.08 4.82 -19.74
CA GLY A 168 -7.70 4.89 -19.25
C GLY A 168 -7.40 3.70 -18.35
N LEU A 169 -6.18 3.18 -18.35
CA LEU A 169 -5.74 2.11 -17.42
C LEU A 169 -6.26 2.35 -16.00
N SER A 170 -7.29 1.57 -15.64
CA SER A 170 -7.80 1.49 -14.28
C SER A 170 -6.70 0.96 -13.38
N VAL A 171 -6.66 1.49 -12.16
CA VAL A 171 -5.81 1.05 -11.07
C VAL A 171 -6.03 -0.45 -10.86
N THR A 172 -5.12 -1.29 -11.34
CA THR A 172 -5.05 -2.67 -10.87
C THR A 172 -4.43 -2.58 -9.48
N PRO A 173 -5.15 -2.94 -8.40
CA PRO A 173 -4.47 -3.20 -7.13
C PRO A 173 -3.38 -4.22 -7.45
N ASN A 174 -2.13 -3.92 -7.11
CA ASN A 174 -1.08 -4.91 -7.30
C ASN A 174 -1.52 -6.20 -6.59
N THR A 175 -1.38 -7.33 -7.29
CA THR A 175 -1.74 -8.64 -6.75
C THR A 175 -0.94 -8.87 -5.46
N PRO A 176 -1.60 -9.06 -4.30
CA PRO A 176 -0.90 -9.35 -3.05
C PRO A 176 0.13 -10.44 -3.25
N SER A 177 1.37 -10.22 -2.80
CA SER A 177 2.33 -11.32 -2.69
C SER A 177 1.92 -12.33 -1.60
N TYR A 178 0.97 -11.97 -0.72
CA TYR A 178 0.50 -12.78 0.42
C TYR A 178 -1.00 -12.57 0.73
N PRO A 179 -1.71 -13.58 1.28
CA PRO A 179 -3.06 -13.40 1.81
C PRO A 179 -3.04 -12.33 2.92
N ASP A 180 -3.95 -11.37 2.85
CA ASP A 180 -4.19 -10.29 3.84
C ASP A 180 -3.22 -9.08 3.86
N HIS A 181 -2.41 -8.85 2.80
CA HIS A 181 -1.58 -7.64 2.68
C HIS A 181 -1.79 -6.89 1.35
N THR A 182 -1.82 -5.56 1.37
CA THR A 182 -1.78 -4.70 0.16
C THR A 182 -0.39 -4.09 -0.03
N LEU A 183 0.01 -3.90 -1.29
CA LEU A 183 1.37 -3.52 -1.70
C LEU A 183 1.60 -2.00 -1.69
N GLY A 184 2.51 -1.52 -0.82
CA GLY A 184 3.44 -0.40 -1.04
C GLY A 184 2.93 1.05 -0.97
N GLU A 185 3.32 1.77 0.09
CA GLU A 185 3.20 3.24 0.29
C GLU A 185 4.37 4.05 -0.28
N PHE A 186 4.17 5.37 -0.45
CA PHE A 186 5.18 6.35 -0.85
C PHE A 186 5.04 7.71 -0.10
N ARG A 187 5.28 7.80 1.22
CA ARG A 187 5.24 9.08 2.00
C ARG A 187 6.28 9.14 3.11
N ASN A 188 6.72 10.33 3.52
CA ASN A 188 7.38 10.58 4.82
C ASN A 188 6.55 11.57 5.66
N ASP A 189 7.03 12.04 6.82
CA ASP A 189 6.25 12.93 7.71
C ASP A 189 5.81 14.24 7.06
N TRP A 190 6.51 14.65 5.99
CA TRP A 190 6.38 15.99 5.43
C TRP A 190 6.04 15.98 3.94
N ALA A 191 6.33 14.90 3.22
CA ALA A 191 6.25 14.85 1.78
C ALA A 191 5.70 13.50 1.29
N PHE A 192 5.24 13.53 0.04
CA PHE A 192 4.70 12.38 -0.67
C PHE A 192 5.49 12.10 -1.93
N ALA A 193 5.44 10.84 -2.35
CA ALA A 193 5.90 10.36 -3.63
C ALA A 193 4.81 9.47 -4.24
N VAL A 194 4.80 9.29 -5.56
CA VAL A 194 3.98 8.28 -6.26
C VAL A 194 4.76 7.71 -7.41
N ILE A 195 4.61 6.40 -7.67
CA ILE A 195 5.05 5.76 -8.92
C ILE A 195 3.91 5.82 -9.93
N LYS A 196 4.21 6.28 -11.14
CA LYS A 196 3.30 6.34 -12.29
C LYS A 196 3.35 5.05 -13.12
N ALA A 197 2.39 4.87 -14.02
CA ALA A 197 2.29 3.70 -14.91
C ALA A 197 3.50 3.47 -15.83
N ASP A 198 4.28 4.52 -16.05
CA ASP A 198 5.53 4.50 -16.81
C ASP A 198 6.78 4.28 -15.93
N GLY A 199 6.59 3.92 -14.65
CA GLY A 199 7.68 3.69 -13.69
C GLY A 199 8.35 4.97 -13.19
N SER A 200 7.90 6.15 -13.61
CA SER A 200 8.43 7.43 -13.16
C SER A 200 7.85 7.86 -11.80
N VAL A 201 8.53 8.77 -11.10
CA VAL A 201 8.09 9.24 -9.78
C VAL A 201 7.56 10.68 -9.86
N PHE A 202 6.51 10.97 -9.11
CA PHE A 202 6.08 12.34 -8.83
C PHE A 202 6.08 12.57 -7.32
N THR A 203 6.46 13.77 -6.88
CA THR A 203 6.48 14.12 -5.45
C THR A 203 5.79 15.45 -5.20
N TRP A 204 5.19 15.58 -4.02
CA TRP A 204 4.61 16.83 -3.53
C TRP A 204 4.88 17.00 -2.03
N GLY A 205 4.89 18.25 -1.56
CA GLY A 205 5.30 18.64 -0.21
C GLY A 205 6.58 19.48 -0.16
N PRO A 206 7.15 19.77 1.01
CA PRO A 206 8.29 20.67 1.14
C PRO A 206 9.58 20.09 0.52
N ALA A 207 10.34 20.95 -0.15
CA ALA A 207 11.56 20.57 -0.85
C ALA A 207 12.63 19.94 0.06
N GLY A 208 12.76 20.42 1.30
CA GLY A 208 13.73 19.91 2.28
C GLY A 208 13.50 18.46 2.71
N TYR A 209 12.34 17.91 2.39
CA TYR A 209 11.91 16.55 2.74
C TYR A 209 11.58 15.70 1.51
N GLY A 210 11.95 16.17 0.32
CA GLY A 210 11.81 15.41 -0.93
C GLY A 210 10.51 15.64 -1.70
N GLY A 211 9.67 16.58 -1.28
CA GLY A 211 8.38 16.87 -1.91
C GLY A 211 8.42 17.79 -3.14
N ASN A 212 9.59 18.22 -3.60
CA ASN A 212 9.67 19.11 -4.76
C ASN A 212 9.70 18.32 -6.08
N GLY A 213 8.52 18.07 -6.66
CA GLY A 213 8.37 17.36 -7.94
C GLY A 213 9.07 18.01 -9.15
N SER A 214 9.47 19.28 -9.05
CA SER A 214 10.23 19.97 -10.11
C SER A 214 11.74 19.72 -10.08
N HIS A 215 12.25 19.06 -9.03
CA HIS A 215 13.68 18.83 -8.79
C HIS A 215 13.99 17.39 -8.35
N LEU A 216 13.39 16.41 -9.03
CA LEU A 216 13.67 15.00 -8.77
C LEU A 216 15.06 14.59 -9.30
N PRO A 217 15.78 13.68 -8.61
CA PRO A 217 16.99 13.07 -9.14
C PRO A 217 16.76 12.46 -10.52
N ALA A 218 17.72 12.61 -11.43
CA ALA A 218 17.64 12.13 -12.82
C ALA A 218 17.35 10.62 -12.97
N GLY A 219 17.50 9.83 -11.91
CA GLY A 219 17.22 8.40 -11.88
C GLY A 219 15.78 7.99 -11.59
N LEU A 220 14.90 8.95 -11.24
CA LEU A 220 13.49 8.68 -10.92
C LEU A 220 12.52 8.94 -12.08
N ASN A 221 12.98 9.60 -13.15
CA ASN A 221 12.26 9.84 -14.40
C ASN A 221 13.08 9.31 -15.60
N GLY A 222 13.77 8.20 -15.37
CA GLY A 222 14.75 7.62 -16.31
C GLY A 222 14.20 6.49 -17.16
N THR A 223 15.10 5.71 -17.76
CA THR A 223 14.77 4.53 -18.58
C THR A 223 14.63 3.24 -17.78
N VAL A 224 14.77 3.32 -16.46
CA VAL A 224 14.64 2.18 -15.55
C VAL A 224 13.53 2.53 -14.57
N ASP A 225 12.51 1.69 -14.59
CA ASP A 225 11.30 1.89 -13.80
C ASP A 225 11.61 1.78 -12.31
N VAL A 226 11.04 2.70 -11.53
CA VAL A 226 10.96 2.54 -10.08
C VAL A 226 9.87 1.51 -9.78
N THR A 227 10.19 0.51 -8.98
CA THR A 227 9.26 -0.57 -8.60
C THR A 227 8.72 -0.38 -7.18
N GLN A 228 9.52 0.21 -6.29
CA GLN A 228 9.16 0.48 -4.89
C GLN A 228 9.83 1.77 -4.41
N ILE A 229 9.20 2.49 -3.47
CA ILE A 229 9.81 3.62 -2.75
C ILE A 229 9.57 3.36 -1.26
N PHE A 230 10.59 3.66 -0.48
CA PHE A 230 10.66 3.52 0.96
C PHE A 230 10.91 4.90 1.56
N SER A 231 10.49 5.11 2.80
CA SER A 231 10.62 6.39 3.48
C SER A 231 11.40 6.26 4.78
N SER A 232 12.07 7.31 5.21
CA SER A 232 12.38 7.54 6.63
C SER A 232 11.51 8.72 7.09
N GLU A 233 11.68 9.26 8.30
CA GLU A 233 10.87 10.43 8.72
C GLU A 233 10.94 11.61 7.73
N ARG A 234 12.07 11.78 7.03
CA ARG A 234 12.34 13.00 6.25
C ARG A 234 13.03 12.77 4.90
N ALA A 235 13.15 11.52 4.47
CA ALA A 235 13.80 11.16 3.23
C ALA A 235 13.11 9.97 2.53
N PHE A 236 13.55 9.70 1.32
CA PHE A 236 13.06 8.61 0.49
C PHE A 236 14.21 7.81 -0.13
N ALA A 237 13.93 6.54 -0.41
CA ALA A 237 14.77 5.64 -1.19
C ALA A 237 13.91 4.87 -2.20
N ALA A 238 14.22 4.96 -3.49
CA ALA A 238 13.53 4.24 -4.56
C ALA A 238 14.35 3.02 -4.97
N LEU A 239 13.75 1.83 -4.94
CA LEU A 239 14.27 0.63 -5.56
C LEU A 239 13.79 0.56 -7.01
N ARG A 240 14.72 0.33 -7.93
CA ARG A 240 14.48 0.26 -9.37
C ARG A 240 14.46 -1.17 -9.86
N ALA A 241 13.85 -1.39 -11.03
CA ALA A 241 13.72 -2.71 -11.65
C ALA A 241 15.07 -3.40 -11.97
N ASP A 242 16.16 -2.64 -12.04
CA ASP A 242 17.54 -3.14 -12.20
C ASP A 242 18.25 -3.42 -10.86
N GLY A 243 17.52 -3.42 -9.74
CA GLY A 243 18.07 -3.67 -8.41
C GLY A 243 18.87 -2.50 -7.82
N SER A 244 18.91 -1.34 -8.47
CA SER A 244 19.66 -0.20 -7.96
C SER A 244 18.78 0.80 -7.18
N VAL A 245 19.42 1.59 -6.32
CA VAL A 245 18.70 2.50 -5.40
C VAL A 245 19.01 3.97 -5.68
N VAL A 246 17.97 4.81 -5.64
CA VAL A 246 18.06 6.27 -5.72
C VAL A 246 17.46 6.89 -4.47
N THR A 247 18.19 7.79 -3.80
CA THR A 247 17.74 8.45 -2.56
C THR A 247 17.54 9.94 -2.75
N TRP A 248 16.62 10.54 -1.98
CA TRP A 248 16.40 11.99 -1.96
C TRP A 248 15.71 12.44 -0.66
N GLY A 249 15.64 13.75 -0.43
CA GLY A 249 15.10 14.35 0.79
C GLY A 249 16.20 14.78 1.75
N ASN A 250 15.93 14.72 3.06
CA ASN A 250 16.87 15.23 4.05
C ASN A 250 18.11 14.33 4.20
N LYS A 251 19.30 14.88 4.00
CA LYS A 251 20.58 14.15 4.07
C LYS A 251 20.82 13.43 5.41
N ASP A 252 20.39 14.04 6.53
CA ASP A 252 20.64 13.51 7.87
C ASP A 252 19.69 12.36 8.23
N TYR A 253 18.72 12.09 7.36
CA TYR A 253 17.70 11.05 7.47
C TYR A 253 17.82 9.99 6.37
N GLY A 254 18.96 9.96 5.65
CA GLY A 254 19.21 8.97 4.59
C GLY A 254 18.87 9.43 3.17
N GLY A 255 18.53 10.71 2.98
CA GLY A 255 18.32 11.31 1.64
C GLY A 255 19.60 11.49 0.83
N ASP A 256 20.77 11.24 1.42
CA ASP A 256 22.07 11.19 0.74
C ASP A 256 22.72 9.82 0.98
N SER A 257 22.82 9.01 -0.07
CA SER A 257 23.51 7.70 -0.06
C SER A 257 24.85 7.71 -0.81
N SER A 258 25.43 8.88 -1.07
CA SER A 258 26.67 9.02 -1.86
C SER A 258 27.85 8.22 -1.31
N ALA A 259 27.94 8.06 0.02
CA ALA A 259 28.99 7.28 0.69
C ALA A 259 28.93 5.77 0.39
N VAL A 260 27.77 5.26 -0.03
CA VAL A 260 27.53 3.82 -0.33
C VAL A 260 27.03 3.62 -1.76
N ALA A 261 27.18 4.62 -2.64
CA ALA A 261 26.61 4.61 -3.98
C ALA A 261 27.07 3.42 -4.83
N ASP A 262 28.34 3.02 -4.73
CA ASP A 262 28.90 1.88 -5.45
C ASP A 262 28.28 0.54 -5.00
N GLN A 263 27.81 0.46 -3.76
CA GLN A 263 27.16 -0.74 -3.23
C GLN A 263 25.67 -0.80 -3.59
N LEU A 264 25.04 0.35 -3.83
CA LEU A 264 23.62 0.51 -4.20
C LEU A 264 23.37 0.58 -5.72
N LYS A 265 24.42 0.68 -6.53
CA LYS A 265 24.40 0.65 -8.00
C LYS A 265 25.34 -0.42 -8.57
N GLY A 266 25.88 -1.25 -7.68
CA GLY A 266 26.94 -2.20 -7.99
C GLY A 266 26.44 -3.40 -8.79
N THR A 267 27.26 -4.45 -8.86
CA THR A 267 26.95 -5.69 -9.60
C THR A 267 26.04 -6.65 -8.84
N ILE A 268 25.55 -6.25 -7.66
CA ILE A 268 24.71 -7.07 -6.78
C ILE A 268 23.46 -6.27 -6.51
N ASP A 269 22.34 -6.79 -7.00
CA ASP A 269 21.04 -6.15 -6.93
C ASP A 269 20.60 -6.00 -5.47
N VAL A 270 20.09 -4.83 -5.12
CA VAL A 270 19.26 -4.66 -3.93
C VAL A 270 17.91 -5.30 -4.22
N ILE A 271 17.43 -6.12 -3.29
CA ILE A 271 16.16 -6.83 -3.42
C ILE A 271 15.09 -6.30 -2.47
N GLN A 272 15.50 -5.61 -1.40
CA GLN A 272 14.61 -4.98 -0.44
C GLN A 272 15.31 -3.84 0.31
N ILE A 273 14.56 -2.81 0.69
CA ILE A 273 15.02 -1.74 1.59
C ILE A 273 14.15 -1.76 2.84
N TYR A 274 14.77 -1.50 3.97
CA TYR A 274 14.15 -1.36 5.28
C TYR A 274 14.47 0.02 5.83
N SER A 275 13.56 0.56 6.63
CA SER A 275 13.64 1.92 7.10
C SER A 275 13.66 2.00 8.63
N ALA A 276 14.28 3.05 9.15
CA ALA A 276 14.15 3.51 10.52
C ALA A 276 13.98 5.03 10.49
N GLY A 277 13.78 5.66 11.66
CA GLY A 277 13.51 7.10 11.74
C GLY A 277 14.55 7.96 11.01
N TRP A 278 15.83 7.60 11.09
CA TRP A 278 16.95 8.38 10.53
C TRP A 278 17.86 7.64 9.53
N ALA A 279 17.52 6.41 9.15
CA ALA A 279 18.40 5.54 8.39
C ALA A 279 17.64 4.52 7.55
N PHE A 280 18.37 3.90 6.62
CA PHE A 280 17.90 2.80 5.80
C PHE A 280 18.90 1.64 5.83
N ALA A 281 18.39 0.43 5.57
CA ALA A 281 19.17 -0.78 5.35
C ALA A 281 18.68 -1.47 4.05
N ALA A 282 19.58 -1.72 3.10
CA ALA A 282 19.31 -2.44 1.87
C ALA A 282 19.81 -3.88 1.98
N LEU A 283 18.91 -4.85 1.79
CA LEU A 283 19.24 -6.25 1.61
C LEU A 283 19.58 -6.50 0.14
N ARG A 284 20.74 -7.11 -0.11
CA ARG A 284 21.22 -7.45 -1.45
C ARG A 284 20.98 -8.92 -1.78
N ALA A 285 20.97 -9.25 -3.07
CA ALA A 285 20.73 -10.61 -3.58
C ALA A 285 21.77 -11.65 -3.13
N ASP A 286 22.94 -11.21 -2.65
CA ASP A 286 23.97 -12.07 -2.05
C ASP A 286 23.77 -12.29 -0.53
N GLY A 287 22.67 -11.79 0.03
CA GLY A 287 22.34 -11.89 1.46
C GLY A 287 23.05 -10.87 2.36
N SER A 288 23.90 -10.01 1.79
CA SER A 288 24.59 -8.96 2.56
C SER A 288 23.72 -7.71 2.72
N VAL A 289 24.06 -6.87 3.71
CA VAL A 289 23.29 -5.67 4.04
C VAL A 289 24.16 -4.40 3.94
N VAL A 290 23.60 -3.36 3.33
CA VAL A 290 24.21 -2.03 3.19
C VAL A 290 23.34 -1.01 3.91
N THR A 291 23.92 -0.22 4.80
CA THR A 291 23.20 0.78 5.60
C THR A 291 23.66 2.20 5.28
N TRP A 292 22.75 3.16 5.39
CA TRP A 292 23.07 4.60 5.26
C TRP A 292 22.09 5.46 6.07
N GLY A 293 22.44 6.74 6.25
CA GLY A 293 21.72 7.68 7.11
C GLY A 293 22.55 8.09 8.32
N ARG A 294 21.91 8.45 9.42
CA ARG A 294 22.61 8.93 10.61
C ARG A 294 23.41 7.80 11.28
N ASN A 295 24.74 7.94 11.31
CA ASN A 295 25.64 6.92 11.89
C ASN A 295 25.27 6.45 13.30
N GLY A 296 24.76 7.34 14.15
CA GLY A 296 24.34 7.00 15.51
C GLY A 296 23.02 6.23 15.61
N GLU A 297 22.19 6.30 14.57
CA GLU A 297 20.80 5.86 14.57
C GLU A 297 20.54 4.89 13.41
N GLY A 298 21.24 3.75 13.41
CA GLY A 298 21.05 2.68 12.42
C GLY A 298 21.80 2.85 11.10
N GLY A 299 22.36 4.04 10.81
CA GLY A 299 23.11 4.30 9.58
C GLY A 299 24.57 3.82 9.59
N ALA A 300 25.06 3.28 10.71
CA ALA A 300 26.42 2.73 10.80
C ALA A 300 26.59 1.48 9.93
N SER A 301 27.78 1.30 9.34
CA SER A 301 28.07 0.15 8.48
C SER A 301 28.06 -1.18 9.24
N VAL A 302 27.37 -2.17 8.67
CA VAL A 302 27.25 -3.54 9.20
C VAL A 302 27.98 -4.59 8.37
N ALA A 303 28.77 -4.18 7.38
CA ALA A 303 29.37 -5.07 6.39
C ALA A 303 30.27 -6.17 6.97
N SER A 304 30.83 -5.97 8.18
CA SER A 304 31.62 -7.01 8.88
C SER A 304 30.80 -8.02 9.67
N GLN A 305 29.52 -7.73 9.92
CA GLN A 305 28.60 -8.57 10.68
C GLN A 305 27.62 -9.31 9.77
N ILE A 306 27.26 -8.68 8.63
CA ILE A 306 26.30 -9.18 7.65
C ILE A 306 26.91 -9.07 6.24
N ASP A 307 27.84 -9.98 5.95
CA ASP A 307 28.60 -10.04 4.70
C ASP A 307 28.00 -10.99 3.65
N GLY A 308 26.84 -11.60 3.93
CA GLY A 308 26.19 -12.61 3.10
C GLY A 308 26.61 -14.06 3.39
N SER A 309 27.48 -14.30 4.40
CA SER A 309 27.85 -15.66 4.82
C SER A 309 26.68 -16.48 5.38
N ILE A 310 25.68 -15.80 5.94
CA ILE A 310 24.39 -16.37 6.34
C ILE A 310 23.33 -15.42 5.80
N GLU A 311 22.39 -15.98 5.04
CA GLU A 311 21.27 -15.24 4.46
C GLU A 311 20.48 -14.50 5.55
N VAL A 312 20.22 -13.21 5.33
CA VAL A 312 19.25 -12.43 6.10
C VAL A 312 17.88 -12.67 5.49
N THR A 313 16.97 -13.24 6.27
CA THR A 313 15.59 -13.43 5.84
C THR A 313 14.79 -12.15 6.00
N GLN A 314 15.12 -11.34 7.00
CA GLN A 314 14.41 -10.11 7.27
C GLN A 314 15.18 -9.13 8.16
N ILE A 315 14.84 -7.84 8.06
CA ILE A 315 15.29 -6.79 8.97
C ILE A 315 14.08 -6.15 9.64
N PHE A 316 14.22 -5.84 10.92
CA PHE A 316 13.26 -5.16 11.76
C PHE A 316 13.89 -3.88 12.29
N SER A 317 13.06 -2.88 12.58
CA SER A 317 13.52 -1.57 13.05
C SER A 317 12.83 -1.19 14.36
N THR A 318 13.52 -0.38 15.16
CA THR A 318 12.91 0.52 16.15
C THR A 318 13.07 1.94 15.61
N TYR A 319 12.80 2.95 16.44
CA TYR A 319 13.01 4.33 16.03
C TYR A 319 14.45 4.64 15.60
N GLY A 320 15.43 4.06 16.30
CA GLY A 320 16.85 4.32 16.08
C GLY A 320 17.68 3.10 15.71
N ALA A 321 17.20 1.87 15.86
CA ALA A 321 18.01 0.66 15.67
C ALA A 321 17.40 -0.32 14.68
N PHE A 322 18.21 -1.29 14.28
CA PHE A 322 17.78 -2.41 13.45
C PHE A 322 18.17 -3.75 14.08
N ALA A 323 17.43 -4.79 13.71
CA ALA A 323 17.71 -6.19 14.00
C ALA A 323 17.51 -7.03 12.72
N ALA A 324 18.54 -7.73 12.26
CA ALA A 324 18.46 -8.66 11.14
C ALA A 324 18.29 -10.09 11.64
N LEU A 325 17.20 -10.74 11.22
CA LEU A 325 16.97 -12.17 11.38
C LEU A 325 17.64 -12.92 10.23
N ARG A 326 18.44 -13.93 10.58
CA ARG A 326 19.16 -14.77 9.61
C ARG A 326 18.48 -16.13 9.44
N ALA A 327 18.70 -16.78 8.30
CA ALA A 327 18.06 -18.05 7.92
C ALA A 327 18.34 -19.22 8.89
N ASN A 328 19.37 -19.12 9.73
CA ASN A 328 19.66 -20.07 10.80
C ASN A 328 19.04 -19.69 12.16
N GLY A 329 18.09 -18.76 12.18
CA GLY A 329 17.41 -18.31 13.40
C GLY A 329 18.21 -17.39 14.32
N SER A 330 19.39 -16.95 13.89
CA SER A 330 20.24 -16.07 14.71
C SER A 330 20.05 -14.59 14.34
N VAL A 331 20.30 -13.69 15.29
CA VAL A 331 19.96 -12.25 15.15
C VAL A 331 21.19 -11.35 15.28
N VAL A 332 21.32 -10.38 14.37
CA VAL A 332 22.34 -9.31 14.44
C VAL A 332 21.64 -7.97 14.64
N THR A 333 22.03 -7.20 15.67
CA THR A 333 21.44 -5.89 15.96
C THR A 333 22.46 -4.77 15.81
N TRP A 334 22.03 -3.58 15.39
CA TRP A 334 22.92 -2.42 15.28
C TRP A 334 22.24 -1.07 15.53
N ASN A 335 22.96 -0.23 16.27
CA ASN A 335 22.81 1.22 16.52
C ASN A 335 23.99 1.62 17.46
N ILE A 336 24.34 2.92 17.57
CA ILE A 336 25.31 3.36 18.58
C ILE A 336 24.57 3.68 19.88
N ASN A 337 24.74 2.83 20.90
CA ASN A 337 24.33 3.15 22.26
C ASN A 337 25.02 4.43 22.75
N LEU A 338 24.28 5.53 22.82
CA LEU A 338 24.75 6.71 23.53
C LEU A 338 24.75 6.39 25.03
N PRO A 339 25.82 6.77 25.77
CA PRO A 339 25.85 6.51 27.20
C PRO A 339 24.71 7.25 27.91
N SER A 340 24.13 6.63 28.94
CA SER A 340 22.94 7.14 29.66
C SER A 340 23.08 8.57 30.21
N TRP A 341 24.30 9.01 30.54
CA TRP A 341 24.57 10.39 31.00
C TRP A 341 24.50 11.44 29.87
N ALA A 342 24.50 11.02 28.60
CA ALA A 342 24.31 11.89 27.45
C ALA A 342 22.84 11.98 26.99
N GLY A 343 21.90 11.49 27.81
CA GLY A 343 20.47 11.42 27.43
C GLY A 343 20.19 10.37 26.35
N GLY A 344 21.05 9.36 26.21
CA GLY A 344 20.94 8.32 25.20
C GLY A 344 19.75 7.42 25.45
N ALA A 345 18.70 7.55 24.63
CA ALA A 345 17.65 6.55 24.55
C ALA A 345 18.26 5.23 24.03
N HIS A 346 18.05 4.15 24.75
CA HIS A 346 18.51 2.82 24.36
C HIS A 346 17.56 2.27 23.29
N PHE A 347 17.80 2.54 22.01
CA PHE A 347 16.89 2.12 20.93
C PHE A 347 16.94 0.62 20.58
N GLY A 348 17.53 -0.24 21.42
CA GLY A 348 17.59 -1.69 21.18
C GLY A 348 18.76 -2.18 20.32
N GLY A 349 19.75 -1.32 20.03
CA GLY A 349 20.96 -1.70 19.31
C GLY A 349 21.87 -2.66 20.09
N ASP A 350 21.90 -2.55 21.42
CA ASP A 350 22.62 -3.50 22.29
C ASP A 350 21.79 -4.76 22.56
N SER A 351 22.26 -5.89 22.04
CA SER A 351 21.72 -7.22 22.37
C SER A 351 22.73 -8.08 23.13
N SER A 352 23.85 -7.52 23.61
CA SER A 352 24.93 -8.29 24.24
C SER A 352 24.49 -9.07 25.48
N ALA A 353 23.54 -8.53 26.25
CA ALA A 353 22.99 -9.17 27.44
C ALA A 353 22.17 -10.45 27.12
N VAL A 354 21.64 -10.57 25.90
CA VAL A 354 20.79 -11.68 25.46
C VAL A 354 21.40 -12.47 24.29
N ALA A 355 22.67 -12.23 23.97
CA ALA A 355 23.33 -12.76 22.78
C ALA A 355 23.24 -14.29 22.66
N ASP A 356 23.41 -15.02 23.78
CA ASP A 356 23.31 -16.48 23.83
C ASP A 356 21.88 -16.98 23.61
N GLN A 357 20.86 -16.18 23.89
CA GLN A 357 19.46 -16.54 23.75
C GLN A 357 18.95 -16.31 22.31
N ILE A 358 19.49 -15.30 21.62
CA ILE A 358 19.11 -14.93 20.23
C ILE A 358 20.08 -15.48 19.17
N ASN A 359 21.21 -16.07 19.57
CA ASN A 359 22.16 -16.77 18.69
C ASN A 359 22.42 -18.23 19.14
N GLY A 360 21.57 -18.74 20.03
CA GLY A 360 21.71 -20.05 20.67
C GLY A 360 21.16 -21.20 19.83
N ALA A 361 20.79 -22.29 20.51
CA ALA A 361 20.28 -23.51 19.88
C ALA A 361 18.77 -23.46 19.53
N ILE A 362 18.06 -22.41 19.95
CA ILE A 362 16.63 -22.25 19.68
C ILE A 362 16.50 -21.07 18.73
N ASP A 363 16.08 -21.38 17.51
CA ASP A 363 15.98 -20.42 16.42
C ASP A 363 14.94 -19.34 16.76
N VAL A 364 15.30 -18.07 16.54
CA VAL A 364 14.34 -16.96 16.46
C VAL A 364 13.56 -17.13 15.16
N THR A 365 12.24 -17.00 15.24
CA THR A 365 11.33 -17.11 14.08
C THR A 365 10.69 -15.78 13.70
N GLN A 366 10.57 -14.85 14.66
CA GLN A 366 10.02 -13.51 14.42
C GLN A 366 10.60 -12.50 15.42
N ILE A 367 10.70 -11.23 15.02
CA ILE A 367 11.05 -10.12 15.91
C ILE A 367 9.92 -9.09 15.89
N TYR A 368 9.65 -8.50 17.05
CA TYR A 368 8.67 -7.44 17.24
C TYR A 368 9.34 -6.23 17.88
N SER A 369 8.82 -5.03 17.61
CA SER A 369 9.43 -3.78 18.06
C SER A 369 8.45 -2.87 18.79
N THR A 370 8.95 -2.20 19.82
CA THR A 370 8.42 -0.91 20.32
C THR A 370 9.34 0.21 19.81
N CYS A 371 9.21 1.44 20.33
CA CYS A 371 9.99 2.57 19.84
C CYS A 371 11.48 2.43 20.11
N SER A 372 11.83 1.61 21.09
CA SER A 372 13.19 1.48 21.58
C SER A 372 13.51 0.09 22.14
N SER A 373 12.69 -0.93 21.86
CA SER A 373 12.93 -2.29 22.33
C SER A 373 12.47 -3.32 21.33
N PHE A 374 13.06 -4.51 21.44
CA PHE A 374 12.74 -5.66 20.61
C PHE A 374 12.28 -6.84 21.47
N ALA A 375 11.40 -7.67 20.91
CA ALA A 375 11.01 -8.97 21.44
C ALA A 375 11.16 -10.02 20.33
N ALA A 376 12.05 -11.00 20.53
CA ALA A 376 12.25 -12.14 19.63
C ALA A 376 11.39 -13.32 20.07
N LEU A 377 10.48 -13.75 19.20
CA LEU A 377 9.75 -15.01 19.32
C LEU A 377 10.63 -16.15 18.78
N ARG A 378 10.77 -17.21 19.57
CA ARG A 378 11.58 -18.38 19.24
C ARG A 378 10.72 -19.57 18.81
N SER A 379 11.34 -20.54 18.15
CA SER A 379 10.68 -21.73 17.59
C SER A 379 10.04 -22.65 18.64
N ASP A 380 10.39 -22.51 19.91
CA ASP A 380 9.77 -23.19 21.05
C ASP A 380 8.63 -22.39 21.70
N GLY A 381 8.17 -21.31 21.06
CA GLY A 381 7.10 -20.45 21.57
C GLY A 381 7.51 -19.53 22.73
N SER A 382 8.79 -19.49 23.09
CA SER A 382 9.30 -18.58 24.12
C SER A 382 9.74 -17.22 23.53
N VAL A 383 9.84 -16.21 24.38
CA VAL A 383 10.17 -14.83 23.98
C VAL A 383 11.40 -14.32 24.73
N VAL A 384 12.28 -13.62 24.01
CA VAL A 384 13.46 -12.94 24.55
C VAL A 384 13.39 -11.47 24.22
N THR A 385 13.61 -10.58 25.19
CA THR A 385 13.48 -9.12 25.00
C THR A 385 14.79 -8.39 25.26
N TRP A 386 15.01 -7.27 24.58
CA TRP A 386 16.15 -6.36 24.85
C TRP A 386 15.84 -4.93 24.41
N GLY A 387 16.70 -3.99 24.81
CA GLY A 387 16.53 -2.55 24.56
C GLY A 387 16.14 -1.79 25.83
N ASP A 388 15.48 -0.64 25.66
CA ASP A 388 15.07 0.18 26.81
C ASP A 388 14.09 -0.56 27.75
N GLY A 389 14.43 -0.64 29.04
CA GLY A 389 13.62 -1.37 30.02
C GLY A 389 12.20 -0.80 30.19
N ALA A 390 12.03 0.53 30.10
CA ALA A 390 10.73 1.17 30.22
C ALA A 390 9.86 1.00 28.97
N SER A 391 10.48 0.69 27.82
CA SER A 391 9.80 0.39 26.56
C SER A 391 9.64 -1.10 26.26
N GLY A 392 9.73 -1.97 27.27
CA GLY A 392 9.49 -3.40 27.14
C GLY A 392 10.74 -4.26 26.91
N GLY A 393 11.93 -3.67 26.96
CA GLY A 393 13.20 -4.40 26.92
C GLY A 393 13.44 -5.30 28.14
N ASP A 394 12.86 -4.96 29.30
CA ASP A 394 12.87 -5.78 30.52
C ASP A 394 11.56 -6.57 30.67
N SER A 395 11.63 -7.88 30.48
CA SER A 395 10.52 -8.83 30.65
C SER A 395 10.69 -9.73 31.88
N SER A 396 11.62 -9.42 32.79
CA SER A 396 11.95 -10.26 33.95
C SER A 396 10.75 -10.56 34.86
N ALA A 397 9.82 -9.62 34.99
CA ALA A 397 8.59 -9.76 35.78
C ALA A 397 7.60 -10.80 35.20
N VAL A 398 7.72 -11.14 33.91
CA VAL A 398 6.83 -12.08 33.21
C VAL A 398 7.57 -13.28 32.61
N ALA A 399 8.86 -13.45 32.90
CA ALA A 399 9.73 -14.47 32.29
C ALA A 399 9.14 -15.88 32.36
N ASP A 400 8.54 -16.27 33.51
CA ASP A 400 7.92 -17.59 33.69
C ASP A 400 6.68 -17.83 32.81
N ARG A 401 6.07 -16.76 32.27
CA ARG A 401 4.87 -16.81 31.43
C ARG A 401 5.17 -16.76 29.93
N ILE A 402 6.40 -16.41 29.55
CA ILE A 402 6.89 -16.31 28.16
C ILE A 402 8.07 -17.25 27.88
N ASN A 403 8.24 -18.30 28.70
CA ASN A 403 9.36 -19.25 28.61
C ASN A 403 9.10 -20.45 27.68
N GLY A 404 7.99 -20.47 26.91
CA GLY A 404 7.61 -21.59 26.04
C GLY A 404 6.83 -22.71 26.73
N ALA A 405 6.42 -22.55 28.01
CA ALA A 405 5.52 -23.51 28.65
C ALA A 405 4.13 -23.55 28.00
N ILE A 406 3.69 -22.39 27.49
CA ILE A 406 2.55 -22.23 26.59
C ILE A 406 3.02 -21.29 25.51
N ASP A 407 3.01 -21.77 24.27
CA ASP A 407 3.58 -21.05 23.13
C ASP A 407 2.96 -19.68 22.96
N VAL A 408 3.79 -18.65 22.88
CA VAL A 408 3.41 -17.36 22.31
C VAL A 408 3.27 -17.54 20.81
N THR A 409 2.14 -17.15 20.25
CA THR A 409 1.85 -17.25 18.81
C THR A 409 1.99 -15.91 18.10
N GLN A 410 1.76 -14.81 18.81
CA GLN A 410 1.87 -13.46 18.26
C GLN A 410 2.18 -12.44 19.37
N ILE A 411 2.92 -11.39 19.04
CA ILE A 411 3.17 -10.26 19.92
C ILE A 411 2.65 -8.98 19.26
N PHE A 412 2.07 -8.12 20.09
CA PHE A 412 1.51 -6.83 19.76
C PHE A 412 2.25 -5.77 20.57
N SER A 413 2.40 -4.57 20.04
CA SER A 413 3.10 -3.47 20.73
C SER A 413 2.29 -2.19 20.77
N THR A 414 2.40 -1.45 21.89
CA THR A 414 2.18 0.00 21.93
C THR A 414 3.52 0.69 21.71
N ARG A 415 3.60 2.02 21.89
CA ARG A 415 4.87 2.74 21.77
C ARG A 415 5.97 2.19 22.69
N SER A 416 5.58 1.59 23.81
CA SER A 416 6.50 1.22 24.89
C SER A 416 6.11 -0.05 25.66
N ALA A 417 5.06 -0.76 25.26
CA ALA A 417 4.65 -2.01 25.89
C ALA A 417 4.43 -3.12 24.85
N PHE A 418 4.50 -4.36 25.31
CA PHE A 418 4.18 -5.54 24.54
C PHE A 418 2.99 -6.30 25.16
N ALA A 419 2.20 -6.93 24.31
CA ALA A 419 1.19 -7.92 24.68
C ALA A 419 1.41 -9.18 23.83
N ALA A 420 1.72 -10.31 24.46
CA ALA A 420 1.91 -11.60 23.82
C ALA A 420 0.63 -12.44 23.91
N LEU A 421 0.05 -12.77 22.76
CA LEU A 421 -1.03 -13.74 22.62
C LEU A 421 -0.45 -15.15 22.61
N ARG A 422 -1.01 -16.02 23.46
CA ARG A 422 -0.59 -17.41 23.58
C ARG A 422 -1.54 -18.36 22.86
N SER A 423 -1.07 -19.58 22.59
CA SER A 423 -1.82 -20.63 21.89
C SER A 423 -3.09 -21.10 22.61
N ASP A 424 -3.23 -20.79 23.90
CA ASP A 424 -4.41 -21.04 24.72
C ASP A 424 -5.38 -19.85 24.77
N GLY A 425 -5.19 -18.83 23.92
CA GLY A 425 -6.05 -17.65 23.84
C GLY A 425 -5.84 -16.62 24.96
N SER A 426 -4.86 -16.84 25.85
CA SER A 426 -4.56 -15.93 26.96
C SER A 426 -3.44 -14.93 26.62
N VAL A 427 -3.31 -13.86 27.41
CA VAL A 427 -2.42 -12.73 27.09
C VAL A 427 -1.43 -12.43 28.23
N VAL A 428 -0.17 -12.20 27.87
CA VAL A 428 0.89 -11.74 28.78
C VAL A 428 1.35 -10.36 28.35
N THR A 429 1.36 -9.38 29.26
CA THR A 429 1.73 -7.98 28.95
C THR A 429 2.91 -7.52 29.79
N TRP A 430 3.76 -6.65 29.24
CA TRP A 430 4.89 -6.01 29.96
C TRP A 430 5.33 -4.71 29.27
N GLY A 431 6.18 -3.91 29.94
CA GLY A 431 6.68 -2.62 29.43
C GLY A 431 5.93 -1.41 30.03
N GLY A 432 5.92 -0.30 29.29
CA GLY A 432 5.32 0.99 29.65
C GLY A 432 3.79 1.01 29.61
N PRO A 433 3.13 2.13 29.23
CA PRO A 433 1.68 2.19 29.05
C PRO A 433 1.12 1.03 28.21
N GLY A 434 0.20 0.26 28.82
CA GLY A 434 -0.34 -1.00 28.28
C GLY A 434 0.30 -2.28 28.84
N GLY A 435 1.44 -2.17 29.53
CA GLY A 435 2.16 -3.29 30.15
C GLY A 435 1.51 -3.84 31.41
N ASP A 436 0.83 -2.98 32.20
CA ASP A 436 0.01 -3.41 33.34
C ASP A 436 -1.42 -3.75 32.91
N SER A 437 -1.74 -5.04 32.95
CA SER A 437 -3.08 -5.59 32.67
C SER A 437 -3.77 -6.15 33.92
N SER A 438 -3.27 -5.85 35.12
CA SER A 438 -3.77 -6.42 36.38
C SER A 438 -5.26 -6.17 36.62
N ALA A 439 -5.79 -5.04 36.16
CA ALA A 439 -7.21 -4.69 36.26
C ALA A 439 -8.12 -5.59 35.42
N VAL A 440 -7.61 -6.14 34.30
CA VAL A 440 -8.38 -6.93 33.32
C VAL A 440 -7.89 -8.37 33.18
N VAL A 441 -6.96 -8.82 34.04
CA VAL A 441 -6.29 -10.12 33.93
C VAL A 441 -7.26 -11.31 33.85
N ASN A 442 -8.39 -11.25 34.55
CA ASN A 442 -9.42 -12.31 34.54
C ASN A 442 -10.24 -12.32 33.24
N GLN A 443 -10.27 -11.21 32.51
CA GLN A 443 -11.01 -11.07 31.25
C GLN A 443 -10.14 -11.51 30.05
N ILE A 444 -8.84 -11.23 30.08
CA ILE A 444 -7.86 -11.60 29.03
C ILE A 444 -7.22 -12.99 29.23
N ASN A 445 -7.39 -13.60 30.42
CA ASN A 445 -6.97 -14.98 30.72
C ASN A 445 -8.15 -15.84 31.23
N GLY A 446 -9.38 -15.47 30.82
CA GLY A 446 -10.62 -16.10 31.26
C GLY A 446 -10.98 -17.34 30.46
N SER A 447 -12.29 -17.68 30.43
CA SER A 447 -12.82 -18.81 29.66
C SER A 447 -13.14 -18.49 28.20
N THR A 448 -13.04 -17.22 27.81
CA THR A 448 -13.22 -16.76 26.43
C THR A 448 -11.86 -16.36 25.89
N ASP A 449 -11.42 -17.04 24.85
CA ASP A 449 -10.14 -16.81 24.21
C ASP A 449 -10.08 -15.43 23.55
N VAL A 450 -8.93 -14.76 23.68
CA VAL A 450 -8.59 -13.60 22.86
C VAL A 450 -8.22 -14.09 21.47
N ALA A 451 -8.90 -13.56 20.45
CA ALA A 451 -8.68 -13.92 19.05
C ALA A 451 -7.72 -12.95 18.36
N GLN A 452 -7.77 -11.66 18.71
CA GLN A 452 -6.92 -10.63 18.13
C GLN A 452 -6.68 -9.49 19.13
N ILE A 453 -5.52 -8.83 19.04
CA ILE A 453 -5.21 -7.62 19.81
C ILE A 453 -4.95 -6.46 18.85
N TYR A 454 -5.41 -5.28 19.23
CA TYR A 454 -5.21 -4.02 18.54
C TYR A 454 -4.53 -3.04 19.49
N SER A 455 -3.70 -2.17 18.95
CA SER A 455 -2.91 -1.22 19.74
C SER A 455 -3.13 0.21 19.29
N THR A 456 -3.11 1.15 20.24
CA THR A 456 -2.86 2.58 20.03
C THR A 456 -1.47 2.92 20.55
N ASN A 457 -1.12 4.20 20.66
CA ASN A 457 0.18 4.61 21.21
C ASN A 457 0.42 4.17 22.67
N GLY A 458 -0.64 4.02 23.46
CA GLY A 458 -0.54 3.72 24.89
C GLY A 458 -1.51 2.67 25.43
N ALA A 459 -2.39 2.11 24.60
CA ALA A 459 -3.40 1.16 25.03
C ALA A 459 -3.59 0.00 24.07
N PHE A 460 -4.24 -1.05 24.57
CA PHE A 460 -4.61 -2.23 23.82
C PHE A 460 -6.12 -2.48 23.89
N ALA A 461 -6.66 -3.05 22.82
CA ALA A 461 -8.01 -3.60 22.74
C ALA A 461 -7.94 -5.05 22.26
N ALA A 462 -8.39 -6.00 23.07
CA ALA A 462 -8.48 -7.42 22.72
C ALA A 462 -9.89 -7.75 22.23
N LEU A 463 -10.00 -8.21 20.99
CA LEU A 463 -11.20 -8.83 20.43
C LEU A 463 -11.22 -10.31 20.80
N ARG A 464 -12.25 -10.73 21.52
CA ARG A 464 -12.43 -12.12 21.96
C ARG A 464 -13.23 -12.94 20.95
N ALA A 465 -13.12 -14.26 21.06
CA ALA A 465 -13.79 -15.20 20.15
C ALA A 465 -15.32 -15.12 20.14
N ASP A 466 -15.92 -14.52 21.18
CA ASP A 466 -17.37 -14.27 21.30
C ASP A 466 -17.78 -12.88 20.79
N GLY A 467 -16.90 -12.14 20.12
CA GLY A 467 -17.19 -10.82 19.57
C GLY A 467 -17.14 -9.68 20.57
N SER A 468 -16.83 -9.94 21.85
CA SER A 468 -16.70 -8.91 22.87
C SER A 468 -15.29 -8.33 22.97
N VAL A 469 -15.15 -7.13 23.55
CA VAL A 469 -13.88 -6.39 23.57
C VAL A 469 -13.44 -6.02 24.99
N VAL A 470 -12.18 -6.29 25.29
CA VAL A 470 -11.52 -5.91 26.55
C VAL A 470 -10.42 -4.90 26.28
N THR A 471 -10.41 -3.77 26.98
CA THR A 471 -9.41 -2.71 26.79
C THR A 471 -8.58 -2.50 28.06
N TRP A 472 -7.31 -2.11 27.89
CA TRP A 472 -6.44 -1.71 29.00
C TRP A 472 -5.29 -0.82 28.51
N GLY A 473 -4.58 -0.21 29.45
CA GLY A 473 -3.47 0.72 29.18
C GLY A 473 -3.85 2.15 29.51
N ASP A 474 -3.25 3.10 28.80
CA ASP A 474 -3.50 4.53 29.03
C ASP A 474 -4.95 4.91 28.72
N SER A 475 -5.61 5.60 29.64
CA SER A 475 -7.03 5.97 29.50
C SER A 475 -7.27 6.99 28.39
N TYR A 476 -6.31 7.87 28.12
CA TYR A 476 -6.40 8.86 27.04
C TYR A 476 -6.26 8.17 25.69
N SER A 477 -5.39 7.16 25.58
CA SER A 477 -5.20 6.36 24.37
C SER A 477 -6.23 5.23 24.15
N GLY A 478 -7.39 5.25 24.85
CA GLY A 478 -8.46 4.26 24.66
C GLY A 478 -8.39 3.02 25.54
N GLY A 479 -7.56 3.03 26.59
CA GLY A 479 -7.51 1.97 27.60
C GLY A 479 -8.78 1.91 28.47
N ASP A 480 -9.50 3.03 28.63
CA ASP A 480 -10.81 3.09 29.28
C ASP A 480 -11.94 3.10 28.25
N SER A 481 -12.70 2.01 28.19
CA SER A 481 -13.89 1.85 27.34
C SER A 481 -15.19 1.81 28.16
N SER A 482 -15.17 2.21 29.43
CA SER A 482 -16.32 2.11 30.33
C SER A 482 -17.57 2.85 29.83
N ALA A 483 -17.39 3.95 29.09
CA ALA A 483 -18.47 4.72 28.50
C ALA A 483 -19.24 3.98 27.38
N VAL A 484 -18.60 3.01 26.72
CA VAL A 484 -19.15 2.25 25.58
C VAL A 484 -19.24 0.75 25.86
N ALA A 485 -19.05 0.34 27.12
CA ALA A 485 -18.95 -1.07 27.51
C ALA A 485 -20.15 -1.92 27.05
N ASP A 486 -21.38 -1.40 27.16
CA ASP A 486 -22.59 -2.10 26.73
C ASP A 486 -22.68 -2.26 25.20
N GLN A 487 -21.99 -1.42 24.44
CA GLN A 487 -22.00 -1.44 22.98
C GLN A 487 -20.95 -2.40 22.40
N ILE A 488 -19.80 -2.55 23.09
CA ILE A 488 -18.68 -3.43 22.68
C ILE A 488 -18.68 -4.80 23.39
N ASN A 489 -19.50 -4.97 24.43
CA ASN A 489 -19.72 -6.25 25.14
C ASN A 489 -21.22 -6.66 25.14
N GLY A 490 -21.98 -6.10 24.21
CA GLY A 490 -23.42 -6.28 24.10
C GLY A 490 -23.85 -7.51 23.31
N ALA A 491 -25.06 -7.46 22.76
CA ALA A 491 -25.65 -8.56 21.98
C ALA A 491 -25.23 -8.58 20.50
N ILE A 492 -24.49 -7.57 20.04
CA ILE A 492 -24.02 -7.45 18.66
C ILE A 492 -22.50 -7.55 18.70
N ASP A 493 -21.99 -8.58 18.03
CA ASP A 493 -20.57 -8.90 18.01
C ASP A 493 -19.77 -7.80 17.29
N VAL A 494 -18.63 -7.42 17.86
CA VAL A 494 -17.59 -6.67 17.17
C VAL A 494 -16.88 -7.63 16.21
N THR A 495 -16.73 -7.24 14.95
CA THR A 495 -16.08 -8.05 13.92
C THR A 495 -14.70 -7.52 13.55
N ARG A 496 -14.46 -6.22 13.76
CA ARG A 496 -13.18 -5.57 13.46
C ARG A 496 -12.97 -4.35 14.35
N ILE A 497 -11.72 -4.11 14.75
CA ILE A 497 -11.29 -2.86 15.38
C ILE A 497 -10.27 -2.17 14.47
N VAL A 498 -10.32 -0.84 14.44
CA VAL A 498 -9.37 0.04 13.74
C VAL A 498 -8.79 1.01 14.76
N SER A 499 -7.46 1.15 14.76
CA SER A 499 -6.74 2.05 15.64
C SER A 499 -6.40 3.36 14.93
N ALA A 500 -6.65 4.48 15.60
CA ALA A 500 -5.99 5.75 15.37
C ALA A 500 -4.88 5.92 16.44
N ASN A 501 -4.25 7.10 16.54
CA ASN A 501 -3.13 7.33 17.44
C ASN A 501 -3.53 7.10 18.92
N GLU A 502 -4.65 7.70 19.32
CA GLU A 502 -5.14 7.66 20.70
C GLU A 502 -6.56 7.08 20.83
N ALA A 503 -7.17 6.66 19.73
CA ALA A 503 -8.56 6.22 19.69
C ALA A 503 -8.74 4.89 18.93
N PHE A 504 -9.84 4.21 19.22
CA PHE A 504 -10.28 3.02 18.51
C PHE A 504 -11.67 3.23 17.89
N ALA A 505 -11.93 2.53 16.80
CA ALA A 505 -13.24 2.36 16.20
C ALA A 505 -13.53 0.86 15.98
N ALA A 506 -14.64 0.37 16.51
CA ALA A 506 -15.12 -1.00 16.34
C ALA A 506 -16.25 -1.05 15.31
N LEU A 507 -16.10 -1.87 14.28
CA LEU A 507 -17.16 -2.27 13.36
C LEU A 507 -17.89 -3.49 13.94
N ARG A 508 -19.21 -3.39 14.02
CA ARG A 508 -20.08 -4.46 14.52
C ARG A 508 -20.70 -5.27 13.37
N ALA A 509 -21.19 -6.46 13.69
CA ALA A 509 -21.76 -7.40 12.71
C ALA A 509 -23.00 -6.87 11.96
N ASP A 510 -23.66 -5.85 12.50
CA ASP A 510 -24.81 -5.17 11.90
C ASP A 510 -24.42 -3.92 11.07
N GLY A 511 -23.12 -3.71 10.80
CA GLY A 511 -22.64 -2.58 10.01
C GLY A 511 -22.54 -1.25 10.78
N SER A 512 -22.84 -1.25 12.08
CA SER A 512 -22.75 -0.06 12.92
C SER A 512 -21.36 0.10 13.57
N VAL A 513 -21.04 1.32 14.02
CA VAL A 513 -19.69 1.68 14.49
C VAL A 513 -19.71 2.28 15.90
N VAL A 514 -18.79 1.82 16.75
CA VAL A 514 -18.58 2.32 18.11
C VAL A 514 -17.16 2.86 18.24
N THR A 515 -16.99 4.06 18.79
CA THR A 515 -15.67 4.71 18.94
C THR A 515 -15.38 5.05 20.40
N TRP A 516 -14.10 4.97 20.81
CA TRP A 516 -13.65 5.36 22.15
C TRP A 516 -12.17 5.76 22.15
N GLY A 517 -11.71 6.40 23.23
CA GLY A 517 -10.35 6.93 23.37
C GLY A 517 -10.23 8.40 22.95
N GLY A 518 -9.00 8.91 22.82
CA GLY A 518 -8.72 10.24 22.28
C GLY A 518 -9.17 11.41 23.15
N ALA A 519 -9.15 11.31 24.48
CA ALA A 519 -9.67 12.39 25.33
C ALA A 519 -8.73 13.62 25.35
N THR A 520 -9.00 14.62 24.50
CA THR A 520 -8.32 15.94 24.40
C THR A 520 -6.79 15.88 24.30
N ASP A 521 -6.28 16.14 23.11
CA ASP A 521 -4.87 16.00 22.71
C ASP A 521 -3.88 16.66 23.69
N TRP A 522 -2.79 15.95 24.00
CA TRP A 522 -1.74 16.40 24.92
C TRP A 522 -0.90 17.58 24.39
N TRP A 523 -1.04 17.95 23.10
CA TRP A 523 -0.10 18.86 22.44
C TRP A 523 -0.54 20.33 22.38
N ASP A 524 -1.84 20.64 22.36
CA ASP A 524 -2.32 22.03 22.19
C ASP A 524 -3.48 22.44 23.12
N GLY A 525 -4.06 21.49 23.86
CA GLY A 525 -5.13 21.77 24.81
C GLY A 525 -6.38 22.40 24.19
N ASN A 526 -6.63 22.20 22.90
CA ASN A 526 -7.71 22.89 22.17
C ASN A 526 -8.53 22.02 21.19
N GLY A 527 -8.32 20.70 21.12
CA GLY A 527 -9.01 19.78 20.20
C GLY A 527 -10.16 18.98 20.82
N ALA A 528 -11.19 18.68 20.02
CA ALA A 528 -12.22 17.68 20.34
C ALA A 528 -11.60 16.28 20.37
N ALA A 529 -12.24 15.30 21.01
CA ALA A 529 -11.67 13.97 21.11
C ALA A 529 -11.51 13.29 19.73
N SER A 530 -10.38 12.65 19.44
CA SER A 530 -10.17 11.94 18.16
C SER A 530 -11.17 10.79 17.93
N SER A 531 -11.81 10.30 18.99
CA SER A 531 -12.90 9.32 18.91
C SER A 531 -14.30 9.95 18.77
N ASP A 532 -14.45 11.28 18.81
CA ASP A 532 -15.77 11.92 18.82
C ASP A 532 -16.49 11.70 17.49
N SER A 533 -17.50 10.83 17.53
CA SER A 533 -18.39 10.51 16.41
C SER A 533 -19.81 11.04 16.62
N SER A 534 -20.04 11.85 17.66
CA SER A 534 -21.38 12.29 18.06
C SER A 534 -22.12 13.07 16.96
N ALA A 535 -21.38 13.87 16.18
CA ALA A 535 -21.91 14.64 15.06
C ALA A 535 -22.38 13.77 13.87
N VAL A 536 -21.84 12.56 13.74
CA VAL A 536 -22.11 11.63 12.62
C VAL A 536 -22.77 10.33 13.09
N ALA A 537 -23.23 10.25 14.33
CA ALA A 537 -23.76 9.03 14.94
C ALA A 537 -24.89 8.39 14.13
N ASP A 538 -25.79 9.20 13.57
CA ASP A 538 -26.89 8.73 12.72
C ASP A 538 -26.42 8.20 11.36
N GLN A 539 -25.24 8.62 10.88
CA GLN A 539 -24.69 8.21 9.60
C GLN A 539 -23.90 6.90 9.71
N ILE A 540 -23.21 6.68 10.83
CA ILE A 540 -22.41 5.46 11.10
C ILE A 540 -23.18 4.37 11.86
N ASN A 541 -24.38 4.69 12.37
CA ASN A 541 -25.31 3.74 13.01
C ASN A 541 -26.70 3.75 12.35
N GLY A 542 -26.76 4.24 11.11
CA GLY A 542 -27.99 4.48 10.37
C GLY A 542 -28.48 3.28 9.57
N ALA A 543 -29.21 3.56 8.49
CA ALA A 543 -29.80 2.55 7.62
C ALA A 543 -28.84 2.01 6.53
N ILE A 544 -27.64 2.57 6.42
CA ILE A 544 -26.64 2.19 5.42
C ILE A 544 -25.43 1.67 6.18
N ASP A 545 -25.12 0.41 5.96
CA ASP A 545 -24.10 -0.31 6.71
C ASP A 545 -22.71 0.21 6.35
N VAL A 546 -21.85 0.36 7.37
CA VAL A 546 -20.41 0.56 7.18
C VAL A 546 -19.78 -0.80 6.85
N THR A 547 -18.93 -0.84 5.84
CA THR A 547 -18.21 -2.06 5.43
C THR A 547 -16.74 -2.03 5.83
N GLN A 548 -16.14 -0.84 5.85
CA GLN A 548 -14.73 -0.63 6.18
C GLN A 548 -14.53 0.69 6.93
N ILE A 549 -13.53 0.70 7.83
CA ILE A 549 -13.10 1.88 8.57
C ILE A 549 -11.61 2.08 8.33
N PHE A 550 -11.21 3.33 8.18
CA PHE A 550 -9.85 3.81 7.97
C PHE A 550 -9.54 4.91 8.99
N SER A 551 -8.27 5.12 9.31
CA SER A 551 -7.85 6.09 10.32
C SER A 551 -6.64 6.89 9.86
N THR A 552 -6.59 8.14 10.30
CA THR A 552 -5.36 8.93 10.40
C THR A 552 -4.91 8.95 11.87
N TYR A 553 -4.04 9.87 12.29
CA TYR A 553 -3.70 9.99 13.71
C TYR A 553 -4.90 10.37 14.56
N ASP A 554 -5.73 11.30 14.08
CA ASP A 554 -6.80 11.90 14.89
C ASP A 554 -8.18 11.93 14.20
N ALA A 555 -8.31 11.23 13.07
CA ALA A 555 -9.56 11.12 12.34
C ALA A 555 -9.82 9.70 11.83
N PHE A 556 -11.08 9.46 11.49
CA PHE A 556 -11.54 8.22 10.88
C PHE A 556 -12.37 8.52 9.64
N ALA A 557 -12.39 7.56 8.72
CA ALA A 557 -13.27 7.53 7.56
C ALA A 557 -13.94 6.15 7.46
N ALA A 558 -15.26 6.12 7.26
CA ALA A 558 -16.04 4.92 7.05
C ALA A 558 -16.54 4.86 5.60
N LEU A 559 -16.26 3.74 4.93
CA LEU A 559 -16.84 3.41 3.63
C LEU A 559 -18.13 2.61 3.84
N ARG A 560 -19.23 3.07 3.23
CA ARG A 560 -20.56 2.46 3.35
C ARG A 560 -20.89 1.58 2.15
N THR A 561 -21.92 0.74 2.29
CA THR A 561 -22.36 -0.19 1.22
C THR A 561 -22.81 0.49 -0.07
N ASP A 562 -23.18 1.76 -0.02
CA ASP A 562 -23.60 2.58 -1.17
C ASP A 562 -22.45 3.38 -1.78
N GLY A 563 -21.19 3.11 -1.41
CA GLY A 563 -20.02 3.81 -1.94
C GLY A 563 -19.78 5.21 -1.37
N SER A 564 -20.61 5.66 -0.43
CA SER A 564 -20.43 6.97 0.22
C SER A 564 -19.48 6.90 1.42
N VAL A 565 -18.92 8.05 1.80
CA VAL A 565 -17.90 8.15 2.85
C VAL A 565 -18.34 9.10 3.96
N VAL A 566 -18.21 8.63 5.21
CA VAL A 566 -18.45 9.42 6.42
C VAL A 566 -17.14 9.62 7.17
N THR A 567 -16.81 10.85 7.54
CA THR A 567 -15.58 11.21 8.25
C THR A 567 -15.89 11.81 9.62
N TRP A 568 -15.03 11.56 10.60
CA TRP A 568 -15.14 12.14 11.94
C TRP A 568 -13.78 12.17 12.63
N GLY A 569 -13.69 12.85 13.78
CA GLY A 569 -12.46 12.97 14.56
C GLY A 569 -12.27 14.34 15.20
N GLY A 570 -11.16 14.47 15.92
CA GLY A 570 -10.89 15.62 16.78
C GLY A 570 -10.30 16.82 16.07
N TYR A 571 -9.50 16.54 15.02
CA TYR A 571 -8.72 17.53 14.29
C TYR A 571 -9.20 17.67 12.84
N PRO A 572 -9.92 18.75 12.48
CA PRO A 572 -10.47 18.97 11.13
C PRO A 572 -9.42 18.82 10.03
N LEU A 573 -8.21 19.35 10.30
CA LEU A 573 -7.09 19.33 9.37
C LEU A 573 -6.55 17.91 9.12
N PHE A 574 -6.81 16.92 9.97
CA PHE A 574 -6.26 15.57 9.85
C PHE A 574 -7.20 14.61 9.10
N GLY A 575 -8.17 15.17 8.36
CA GLY A 575 -9.12 14.43 7.56
C GLY A 575 -10.49 14.23 8.23
N ALA A 576 -10.70 14.75 9.45
CA ALA A 576 -12.00 14.73 10.12
C ALA A 576 -13.02 15.65 9.42
N ASP A 577 -12.56 16.74 8.80
CA ASP A 577 -13.39 17.59 7.95
C ASP A 577 -13.15 17.26 6.47
N SER A 578 -14.15 16.66 5.83
CA SER A 578 -14.16 16.42 4.38
C SER A 578 -15.17 17.30 3.64
N SER A 579 -15.66 18.37 4.25
CA SER A 579 -16.70 19.24 3.69
C SER A 579 -16.29 19.87 2.35
N ALA A 580 -15.00 20.18 2.19
CA ALA A 580 -14.44 20.72 0.95
C ALA A 580 -14.57 19.77 -0.24
N VAL A 581 -14.69 18.46 -0.02
CA VAL A 581 -14.77 17.43 -1.07
C VAL A 581 -16.03 16.55 -0.94
N ALA A 582 -17.01 16.94 -0.13
CA ALA A 582 -18.18 16.12 0.18
C ALA A 582 -18.98 15.69 -1.06
N ASP A 583 -19.15 16.58 -2.04
CA ASP A 583 -19.84 16.27 -3.31
C ASP A 583 -19.09 15.23 -4.15
N GLN A 584 -17.76 15.14 -3.99
CA GLN A 584 -16.95 14.15 -4.69
C GLN A 584 -16.97 12.78 -4.00
N LEU A 585 -17.08 12.76 -2.67
CA LEU A 585 -17.14 11.53 -1.85
C LEU A 585 -18.54 10.94 -1.74
N ASN A 586 -19.58 11.77 -1.88
CA ASN A 586 -20.99 11.40 -1.65
C ASN A 586 -21.89 11.77 -2.85
N GLY A 587 -21.29 11.90 -4.04
CA GLY A 587 -21.99 12.21 -5.29
C GLY A 587 -22.43 10.97 -6.06
N ASP A 588 -22.60 11.11 -7.37
CA ASP A 588 -23.10 10.03 -8.26
C ASP A 588 -22.06 8.95 -8.59
N ILE A 589 -20.81 9.09 -8.11
CA ILE A 589 -19.71 8.16 -8.39
C ILE A 589 -19.23 7.57 -7.07
N ASP A 590 -19.48 6.27 -6.91
CA ASP A 590 -19.14 5.51 -5.71
C ASP A 590 -17.63 5.53 -5.43
N VAL A 591 -17.26 5.69 -4.16
CA VAL A 591 -15.92 5.36 -3.66
C VAL A 591 -15.80 3.85 -3.52
N THR A 592 -14.71 3.29 -4.06
CA THR A 592 -14.45 1.84 -4.04
C THR A 592 -13.31 1.47 -3.09
N GLN A 593 -12.43 2.42 -2.77
CA GLN A 593 -11.31 2.26 -1.83
C GLN A 593 -11.02 3.58 -1.13
N ILE A 594 -10.59 3.51 0.14
CA ILE A 594 -10.00 4.64 0.87
C ILE A 594 -8.59 4.27 1.29
N PHE A 595 -7.71 5.25 1.21
CA PHE A 595 -6.32 5.21 1.64
C PHE A 595 -6.11 6.31 2.68
N SER A 596 -5.19 6.07 3.62
CA SER A 596 -4.97 6.98 4.75
C SER A 596 -3.49 7.27 4.94
N THR A 597 -3.24 8.41 5.57
CA THR A 597 -1.92 8.86 6.03
C THR A 597 -2.05 9.28 7.49
N GLY A 598 -0.99 9.82 8.11
CA GLY A 598 -1.08 10.35 9.47
C GLY A 598 -2.01 11.55 9.59
N TYR A 599 -2.25 12.28 8.48
CA TYR A 599 -2.90 13.60 8.50
C TYR A 599 -3.93 13.82 7.37
N ALA A 600 -4.12 12.85 6.48
CA ALA A 600 -4.94 12.99 5.27
C ALA A 600 -5.44 11.64 4.75
N PHE A 601 -6.48 11.68 3.93
CA PHE A 601 -7.02 10.52 3.23
C PHE A 601 -7.02 10.75 1.71
N ALA A 602 -7.10 9.64 0.98
CA ALA A 602 -7.37 9.63 -0.45
C ALA A 602 -8.43 8.55 -0.77
N ALA A 603 -9.41 8.86 -1.61
CA ALA A 603 -10.45 7.96 -2.05
C ALA A 603 -10.33 7.69 -3.55
N LEU A 604 -10.31 6.41 -3.94
CA LEU A 604 -10.44 6.00 -5.33
C LEU A 604 -11.93 5.81 -5.65
N ARG A 605 -12.38 6.46 -6.71
CA ARG A 605 -13.76 6.38 -7.19
C ARG A 605 -13.89 5.37 -8.32
N ALA A 606 -15.11 4.90 -8.57
CA ALA A 606 -15.42 3.91 -9.60
C ALA A 606 -15.03 4.33 -11.02
N ASP A 607 -14.87 5.64 -11.27
CA ASP A 607 -14.41 6.21 -12.54
C ASP A 607 -12.87 6.30 -12.67
N GLY A 608 -12.12 5.83 -11.67
CA GLY A 608 -10.66 5.88 -11.61
C GLY A 608 -10.08 7.19 -11.10
N SER A 609 -10.92 8.19 -10.82
CA SER A 609 -10.47 9.47 -10.26
C SER A 609 -10.19 9.36 -8.76
N VAL A 610 -9.32 10.24 -8.26
CA VAL A 610 -8.85 10.23 -6.88
C VAL A 610 -9.19 11.55 -6.20
N VAL A 611 -9.79 11.45 -5.03
CA VAL A 611 -10.18 12.58 -4.18
C VAL A 611 -9.31 12.56 -2.93
N THR A 612 -8.62 13.65 -2.61
CA THR A 612 -7.83 13.77 -1.38
C THR A 612 -8.40 14.85 -0.47
N TRP A 613 -8.25 14.65 0.85
CA TRP A 613 -8.61 15.64 1.86
C TRP A 613 -7.79 15.46 3.14
N GLY A 614 -7.74 16.49 3.98
CA GLY A 614 -6.89 16.57 5.17
C GLY A 614 -5.73 17.54 4.96
N SER A 615 -4.57 17.29 5.57
CA SER A 615 -3.43 18.23 5.52
C SER A 615 -2.09 17.58 5.23
N ALA A 616 -1.20 18.39 4.66
CA ALA A 616 0.25 18.21 4.65
C ALA A 616 0.90 19.32 5.50
N PHE A 617 2.22 19.30 5.67
CA PHE A 617 2.96 20.37 6.35
C PHE A 617 3.75 21.23 5.36
N ASP A 618 3.90 22.53 5.66
CA ASP A 618 4.78 23.45 4.98
C ASP A 618 6.24 23.31 5.47
N SER A 619 7.17 24.02 4.83
CA SER A 619 8.59 23.99 5.21
C SER A 619 8.90 24.57 6.60
N ASN A 620 7.95 25.23 7.24
CA ASN A 620 8.06 25.84 8.56
C ASN A 620 7.29 25.05 9.64
N GLY A 621 6.65 23.93 9.29
CA GLY A 621 5.84 23.13 10.19
C GLY A 621 4.41 23.61 10.39
N GLY A 622 3.89 24.48 9.51
CA GLY A 622 2.48 24.84 9.46
C GLY A 622 1.66 23.87 8.60
N TYR A 623 0.39 23.67 8.93
CA TYR A 623 -0.52 22.82 8.14
C TYR A 623 -0.95 23.49 6.83
N ILE A 624 -0.90 22.74 5.73
CA ILE A 624 -1.44 23.10 4.42
C ILE A 624 -2.54 22.09 4.07
N PRO A 625 -3.79 22.54 3.82
CA PRO A 625 -4.84 21.65 3.33
C PRO A 625 -4.46 20.97 2.01
N VAL A 626 -4.71 19.66 1.91
CA VAL A 626 -4.49 18.84 0.69
C VAL A 626 -5.84 18.43 0.10
N ASP A 627 -6.64 19.42 -0.26
CA ASP A 627 -7.94 19.18 -0.87
C ASP A 627 -7.83 19.13 -2.39
N SER A 628 -8.44 18.12 -3.04
CA SER A 628 -8.45 17.95 -4.50
C SER A 628 -9.06 19.14 -5.26
N ASN A 629 -9.76 20.04 -4.56
CA ASN A 629 -10.31 21.29 -5.10
C ASN A 629 -9.30 22.45 -5.14
N ALA A 630 -8.20 22.39 -4.38
CA ALA A 630 -7.16 23.42 -4.34
C ALA A 630 -6.07 23.22 -5.40
N ASP A 631 -5.93 22.02 -5.95
CA ASP A 631 -4.95 21.68 -6.98
C ASP A 631 -5.63 21.27 -8.29
N THR A 632 -5.62 22.18 -9.29
CA THR A 632 -6.22 21.96 -10.61
C THR A 632 -5.46 20.94 -11.47
N SER A 633 -4.28 20.47 -11.01
CA SER A 633 -3.42 19.52 -11.72
C SER A 633 -3.72 18.05 -11.41
N GLN A 634 -4.95 17.76 -10.97
CA GLN A 634 -5.44 16.42 -10.64
C GLN A 634 -4.81 15.33 -11.52
N LEU A 635 -4.31 14.27 -10.87
CA LEU A 635 -3.95 13.03 -11.51
C LEU A 635 -5.23 12.43 -12.12
N ARG A 636 -5.52 12.79 -13.37
CA ARG A 636 -6.71 12.36 -14.13
C ARG A 636 -6.57 10.94 -14.68
N SER A 637 -5.35 10.39 -14.68
CA SER A 637 -5.00 9.03 -15.12
C SER A 637 -3.57 8.68 -14.71
N GLY A 638 -3.21 7.38 -14.74
CA GLY A 638 -1.81 6.93 -14.70
C GLY A 638 -1.18 6.69 -13.31
N VAL A 639 -1.97 6.65 -12.24
CA VAL A 639 -1.51 6.22 -10.91
C VAL A 639 -1.76 4.73 -10.74
N VAL A 640 -0.72 3.95 -10.39
CA VAL A 640 -0.78 2.48 -10.37
C VAL A 640 -0.82 1.89 -8.96
N SER A 641 -0.64 2.72 -7.92
CA SER A 641 -0.60 2.25 -6.54
C SER A 641 -0.97 3.37 -5.57
N PHE A 642 -1.69 3.01 -4.50
CA PHE A 642 -2.04 3.86 -3.37
C PHE A 642 -1.84 3.10 -2.05
N ALA A 643 -1.73 3.86 -0.96
CA ALA A 643 -1.05 3.53 0.30
C ALA A 643 -1.58 2.34 1.15
N ASN A 644 -0.67 1.74 1.95
CA ASN A 644 -0.93 0.82 3.06
C ASN A 644 -0.07 1.11 4.32
N ILE A 645 -0.73 1.50 5.42
CA ILE A 645 -0.09 1.80 6.71
C ILE A 645 0.62 0.60 7.36
N TYR A 646 0.34 -0.63 6.90
CA TYR A 646 0.86 -1.88 7.47
C TYR A 646 2.12 -2.42 6.78
N THR A 647 2.68 -1.69 5.80
CA THR A 647 3.90 -2.10 5.07
C THR A 647 5.06 -1.11 5.16
N ASP A 648 4.88 0.03 5.86
CA ASP A 648 6.01 0.93 6.14
C ASP A 648 6.77 0.35 7.35
N ASP A 649 7.99 -0.12 7.13
CA ASP A 649 8.90 -0.56 8.20
C ASP A 649 9.42 0.61 9.04
N VAL A 650 8.84 1.82 8.92
CA VAL A 650 9.24 3.00 9.67
C VAL A 650 8.56 3.02 11.04
N TYR A 651 9.35 2.91 12.09
CA TYR A 651 8.98 3.39 13.40
C TYR A 651 9.21 4.92 13.45
N ARG A 652 8.23 5.75 13.79
CA ARG A 652 8.41 7.21 14.06
C ARG A 652 8.19 7.54 15.53
N ALA A 653 8.65 8.72 15.96
CA ALA A 653 8.44 9.16 17.34
C ALA A 653 6.95 9.28 17.71
N ASP A 654 6.10 9.61 16.73
CA ASP A 654 4.66 9.87 16.87
C ASP A 654 3.79 8.85 16.11
N ASP A 655 4.39 7.92 15.34
CA ASP A 655 3.67 6.86 14.61
C ASP A 655 3.29 5.68 15.51
N LEU A 656 2.19 5.05 15.11
CA LEU A 656 1.75 3.76 15.63
C LEU A 656 2.87 2.72 15.50
N PRO A 657 3.12 1.90 16.53
CA PRO A 657 3.61 0.56 16.30
C PRO A 657 2.50 -0.18 15.56
N THR A 658 2.58 -0.27 14.23
CA THR A 658 1.83 -1.30 13.54
C THR A 658 2.41 -2.65 13.99
N ASN A 659 1.57 -3.66 14.16
CA ASN A 659 2.05 -5.01 14.37
C ASN A 659 2.96 -5.35 13.19
N HIS A 660 4.28 -5.27 13.38
CA HIS A 660 5.26 -5.70 12.40
C HIS A 660 5.16 -7.24 12.31
N VAL A 661 4.11 -7.72 11.66
CA VAL A 661 3.98 -9.09 11.17
C VAL A 661 4.19 -9.03 9.66
N PRO A 662 5.39 -9.35 9.20
CA PRO A 662 5.58 -9.93 7.89
C PRO A 662 4.86 -11.28 7.87
N THR A 663 3.73 -11.36 7.20
CA THR A 663 3.33 -12.66 6.65
C THR A 663 4.06 -12.80 5.31
N GLY A 664 5.00 -13.74 5.24
CA GLY A 664 5.50 -14.19 3.94
C GLY A 664 6.96 -14.60 3.85
N ASN A 665 7.19 -15.91 3.86
CA ASN A 665 8.47 -16.51 3.51
C ASN A 665 8.80 -16.27 2.03
N VAL A 666 9.92 -15.61 1.72
CA VAL A 666 10.61 -15.85 0.45
C VAL A 666 11.34 -17.18 0.59
N ILE A 667 10.77 -18.27 0.07
CA ILE A 667 11.54 -19.49 -0.20
C ILE A 667 12.23 -19.29 -1.55
N ILE A 668 13.52 -18.95 -1.52
CA ILE A 668 14.38 -19.03 -2.70
C ILE A 668 14.64 -20.52 -2.99
N SER A 669 13.73 -21.18 -3.71
CA SER A 669 14.02 -22.51 -4.25
C SER A 669 14.92 -22.36 -5.47
N GLY A 670 16.22 -22.54 -5.26
CA GLY A 670 17.23 -22.56 -6.32
C GLY A 670 17.11 -23.76 -7.27
N THR A 671 17.19 -23.42 -8.55
CA THR A 671 17.65 -24.17 -9.74
C THR A 671 16.82 -25.29 -10.40
N PRO A 672 16.88 -25.37 -11.76
CA PRO A 672 16.02 -26.22 -12.58
C PRO A 672 16.56 -27.65 -12.66
N ALA A 673 15.67 -28.63 -12.51
CA ALA A 673 15.95 -29.98 -13.00
C ALA A 673 15.84 -29.98 -14.53
N GLN A 674 16.99 -29.95 -15.21
CA GLN A 674 17.11 -30.54 -16.55
C GLN A 674 17.83 -31.88 -16.43
N GLY A 675 17.19 -32.95 -16.90
CA GLY A 675 17.81 -34.26 -17.17
C GLY A 675 17.78 -35.24 -16.01
#